data_AF-A0A1Y4HRI4-F1
#
_entry.id   AF-A0A1Y4HRI4-F1
#
_cell.length_a   1.000
_cell.length_b   1.000
_cell.length_c   1.000
_cell.angle_alpha   90.00
_cell.angle_beta   90.00
_cell.angle_gamma   90.00
#
_symmetry.space_group_name_H-M   'P 1'
#
loop_
_entity.id
_entity.type
_entity.pdbx_description
1 polymer ?
#
loop_
_entity_poly.entity_id
_entity_poly.type
_entity_poly.pdbx_seq_one_letter_code
_entity_poly.pdbx_strand_id
1 'polypeptide(L)'
;MRNRRWRIVGVLAAGLLLAGMPTMVMAESNQGSTVTVDHDAYVDTPQTDEGDSLSDTLPSELAETPADSISSDQGAVLGPDDTQADADGLESSQQPASDSGTASEDIDLLETSLPAPKLAVEAHVSELGWQQAVGSGDVAGTTGKGLGLEALKVSFANALPDGFEDSHIELRGLVRSVGWQDWQEGTAGTTGQSHALEALQVRLSGPIAESFDIWYRVHSAELGWLGWTSNGEMAGTSGYNLDVQAVQIQILPAGSAAPGSIDRPFVAPAVSFSSHIADVGWVNGVSDDQGASILIGSTGQSHHLEAFTLALPELTLAGNGSVTYAAHVSNIGWQSAVADGAIAGTTGRGLPVEAANFKLTGELSNRYDIWYRAHLSNIGWLGWACNGQNVGSVGLSIPVEALEIRIVSKGSAAPGTTTTPLLEVPTLSYAGYSQGAWQSPVTNMGVAGTTGVGAPLEGLTIAYEGVVPGTVSYRAHVSDVGWMNEVSNGASTGVPGQGHQIEAVAISLGGEAQKYFDVWYRVHVEGYGWLGWTCNGQYAGTSKIGFQVEAIQIKVTGKGAPAPGDTSWSYFEYLRYIGWQNPPQYPQVSNQTVVLPSYCTGAFTYVSPSQIPYNATREDCVNAFISRAYDYLGTQYIEPWSTAPGGAVDCSGLVLQCLYATGMDMGWYNPYNHRWLPSQTYNSMNWYRNNTFMPVSVSNIKRGDVVYYSGHIAIYLGGGLIIDSWPRQGVTIQSINSRGRVIGAARPYVD
;
A
#
# COMPACT_ATOMS: atom_id res chain seq x y z
N MET A 1 30.40 45.80 -5.35
CA MET A 1 30.95 45.40 -6.66
C MET A 1 30.13 44.21 -7.18
N ARG A 2 29.60 44.33 -8.40
CA ARG A 2 29.12 43.28 -9.36
C ARG A 2 28.41 42.04 -8.76
N ASN A 3 27.10 41.81 -8.88
CA ASN A 3 26.18 41.92 -10.03
C ASN A 3 26.64 41.15 -11.28
N ARG A 4 26.01 39.99 -11.56
CA ARG A 4 25.70 39.50 -12.93
C ARG A 4 24.40 38.69 -12.97
N ARG A 5 23.38 39.33 -13.55
CA ARG A 5 22.22 38.76 -14.25
C ARG A 5 22.65 38.01 -15.53
N TRP A 6 21.75 37.23 -16.13
CA TRP A 6 21.29 37.18 -17.56
C TRP A 6 20.47 35.88 -17.70
N ARG A 7 19.33 35.73 -18.41
CA ARG A 7 18.25 36.57 -18.97
C ARG A 7 17.37 35.62 -19.83
N ILE A 8 16.03 35.73 -19.74
CA ILE A 8 15.02 35.67 -20.84
C ILE A 8 14.76 34.26 -21.46
N VAL A 9 13.53 33.77 -21.72
CA VAL A 9 12.44 34.27 -22.58
C VAL A 9 11.08 33.75 -22.09
N GLY A 10 10.06 34.62 -22.09
CA GLY A 10 8.65 34.24 -21.98
C GLY A 10 7.95 34.24 -23.35
N VAL A 11 6.83 33.53 -23.45
CA VAL A 11 5.85 33.71 -24.53
C VAL A 11 4.45 33.72 -23.93
N LEU A 12 3.75 34.82 -24.18
CA LEU A 12 2.31 35.04 -24.01
C LEU A 12 1.51 34.23 -25.05
N ALA A 13 0.32 33.76 -24.69
CA ALA A 13 -0.81 33.74 -25.63
C ALA A 13 -2.13 33.95 -24.88
N ALA A 14 -2.77 35.08 -25.20
CA ALA A 14 -4.07 35.50 -24.74
C ALA A 14 -5.19 34.83 -25.55
N GLY A 15 -6.39 34.80 -24.96
CA GLY A 15 -7.59 34.15 -25.50
C GLY A 15 -8.18 34.78 -26.75
N LEU A 16 -9.09 34.03 -27.36
CA LEU A 16 -10.02 34.49 -28.37
C LEU A 16 -11.41 33.88 -28.10
N LEU A 17 -12.38 34.74 -27.81
CA LEU A 17 -13.80 34.49 -28.04
C LEU A 17 -14.06 34.64 -29.55
N LEU A 18 -14.90 33.79 -30.16
CA LEU A 18 -16.16 34.21 -30.80
C LEU A 18 -16.86 33.07 -31.57
N ALA A 19 -18.20 33.18 -31.55
CA ALA A 19 -19.18 32.85 -32.59
C ALA A 19 -19.72 31.42 -32.67
N GLY A 20 -21.05 31.32 -32.54
CA GLY A 20 -21.84 30.11 -32.70
C GLY A 20 -22.60 30.02 -34.03
N MET A 21 -23.23 28.85 -34.16
CA MET A 21 -24.34 28.43 -35.03
C MET A 21 -24.02 28.10 -36.50
N PRO A 22 -24.84 27.25 -37.19
CA PRO A 22 -25.96 26.43 -36.71
C PRO A 22 -25.91 24.93 -37.10
N THR A 23 -26.76 24.18 -36.41
CA THR A 23 -27.32 22.86 -36.72
C THR A 23 -27.91 22.77 -38.14
N MET A 24 -27.63 21.67 -38.85
CA MET A 24 -28.36 21.25 -40.05
C MET A 24 -28.97 19.86 -39.82
N VAL A 25 -30.30 19.84 -39.84
CA VAL A 25 -31.16 18.67 -40.00
C VAL A 25 -31.11 18.25 -41.48
N MET A 26 -30.99 16.96 -41.76
CA MET A 26 -31.48 16.38 -43.01
C MET A 26 -32.20 15.07 -42.73
N ALA A 27 -33.39 14.99 -43.31
CA ALA A 27 -34.37 13.95 -43.18
C ALA A 27 -34.13 12.78 -44.16
N GLU A 28 -34.71 11.65 -43.78
CA GLU A 28 -35.28 10.54 -44.55
C GLU A 28 -34.99 10.43 -46.06
N SER A 29 -34.54 9.24 -46.46
CA SER A 29 -35.06 8.62 -47.67
C SER A 29 -35.33 7.13 -47.45
N ASN A 30 -36.41 6.72 -48.09
CA ASN A 30 -37.24 5.54 -47.86
C ASN A 30 -36.89 4.45 -48.89
N GLN A 31 -37.38 3.24 -48.60
CA GLN A 31 -37.74 2.15 -49.52
C GLN A 31 -36.83 0.91 -49.67
N GLY A 32 -37.48 -0.24 -49.42
CA GLY A 32 -37.42 -1.42 -50.28
C GLY A 32 -36.83 -2.65 -49.62
N SER A 33 -37.60 -3.57 -49.01
CA SER A 33 -38.43 -4.62 -49.61
C SER A 33 -37.83 -6.00 -49.31
N THR A 34 -38.54 -6.74 -48.45
CA THR A 34 -38.82 -8.20 -48.48
C THR A 34 -37.88 -9.14 -49.25
N VAL A 35 -37.44 -10.24 -48.62
CA VAL A 35 -37.90 -11.62 -48.92
C VAL A 35 -37.47 -12.57 -47.77
N THR A 36 -38.47 -13.26 -47.22
CA THR A 36 -38.40 -14.46 -46.36
C THR A 36 -38.08 -15.71 -47.17
N VAL A 37 -37.28 -16.63 -46.63
CA VAL A 37 -37.44 -18.07 -46.91
C VAL A 37 -37.20 -18.85 -45.63
N ASP A 38 -38.26 -19.51 -45.18
CA ASP A 38 -38.28 -20.57 -44.17
C ASP A 38 -37.50 -21.82 -44.61
N HIS A 39 -36.87 -22.49 -43.64
CA HIS A 39 -36.95 -23.95 -43.57
C HIS A 39 -36.95 -24.41 -42.12
N ASP A 40 -38.15 -24.76 -41.67
CA ASP A 40 -38.48 -25.95 -40.85
C ASP A 40 -37.47 -27.10 -41.05
N ALA A 41 -37.27 -28.06 -40.16
CA ALA A 41 -37.65 -28.38 -38.79
C ALA A 41 -37.01 -29.76 -38.55
N TYR A 42 -36.53 -30.07 -37.35
CA TYR A 42 -36.89 -31.35 -36.74
C TYR A 42 -36.60 -31.35 -35.24
N VAL A 43 -37.64 -31.72 -34.52
CA VAL A 43 -37.75 -31.96 -33.08
C VAL A 43 -37.36 -33.42 -32.84
N ASP A 44 -36.55 -33.70 -31.82
CA ASP A 44 -36.90 -34.80 -30.92
C ASP A 44 -36.25 -34.65 -29.55
N THR A 45 -37.10 -34.72 -28.53
CA THR A 45 -36.78 -34.95 -27.12
C THR A 45 -37.71 -36.08 -26.70
N PRO A 46 -37.26 -36.98 -25.82
CA PRO A 46 -37.83 -36.90 -24.48
C PRO A 46 -36.86 -37.15 -23.32
N GLN A 47 -37.36 -36.67 -22.18
CA GLN A 47 -36.87 -36.51 -20.81
C GLN A 47 -36.50 -37.76 -19.98
N THR A 48 -35.63 -37.51 -18.98
CA THR A 48 -35.62 -37.93 -17.54
C THR A 48 -35.40 -39.42 -17.22
N ASP A 49 -34.75 -39.86 -16.13
CA ASP A 49 -34.32 -39.22 -14.88
C ASP A 49 -33.29 -40.12 -14.15
N GLU A 50 -32.76 -39.62 -13.03
CA GLU A 50 -31.93 -40.26 -11.98
C GLU A 50 -30.42 -40.39 -12.31
N GLY A 51 -29.48 -39.91 -11.51
CA GLY A 51 -29.48 -39.49 -10.11
C GLY A 51 -28.26 -40.12 -9.46
N ASP A 52 -27.16 -39.39 -9.27
CA ASP A 52 -26.26 -39.65 -8.14
C ASP A 52 -25.32 -38.47 -7.88
N SER A 53 -25.32 -38.03 -6.63
CA SER A 53 -24.52 -36.95 -6.08
C SER A 53 -23.41 -37.56 -5.22
N LEU A 54 -22.15 -37.28 -5.53
CA LEU A 54 -21.03 -37.59 -4.64
C LEU A 54 -20.37 -36.29 -4.16
N SER A 55 -20.77 -35.89 -2.96
CA SER A 55 -20.09 -34.94 -2.10
C SER A 55 -19.08 -35.69 -1.23
N ASP A 56 -17.79 -35.41 -1.38
CA ASP A 56 -16.76 -35.91 -0.47
C ASP A 56 -16.60 -34.95 0.72
N THR A 57 -17.18 -35.36 1.85
CA THR A 57 -16.81 -34.93 3.20
C THR A 57 -15.74 -35.87 3.75
N LEU A 58 -14.65 -35.32 4.31
CA LEU A 58 -13.73 -36.07 5.18
C LEU A 58 -13.67 -35.44 6.58
N PRO A 59 -13.48 -36.26 7.64
CA PRO A 59 -14.01 -36.00 8.97
C PRO A 59 -12.95 -35.57 9.99
N SER A 60 -13.49 -35.04 11.09
CA SER A 60 -12.80 -34.78 12.36
C SER A 60 -12.93 -35.98 13.30
N GLU A 61 -11.86 -36.26 14.04
CA GLU A 61 -11.73 -36.80 15.42
C GLU A 61 -10.31 -37.41 15.50
N LEU A 62 -9.53 -37.08 16.52
CA LEU A 62 -9.40 -37.91 17.72
C LEU A 62 -8.98 -37.06 18.92
N ALA A 63 -9.75 -37.18 20.00
CA ALA A 63 -9.40 -36.78 21.35
C ALA A 63 -8.79 -37.99 22.08
N GLU A 64 -7.67 -37.80 22.78
CA GLU A 64 -7.25 -38.68 23.87
C GLU A 64 -6.61 -37.86 25.01
N THR A 65 -7.20 -37.99 26.19
CA THR A 65 -6.60 -37.91 27.53
C THR A 65 -7.15 -39.14 28.28
N PRO A 66 -6.54 -39.72 29.35
CA PRO A 66 -6.04 -38.97 30.51
C PRO A 66 -4.94 -39.61 31.41
N ALA A 67 -4.56 -38.83 32.43
CA ALA A 67 -4.31 -39.20 33.84
C ALA A 67 -2.89 -39.57 34.38
N ASP A 68 -2.71 -39.09 35.63
CA ASP A 68 -1.78 -39.46 36.72
C ASP A 68 -0.33 -38.95 36.69
N SER A 69 0.32 -38.51 37.78
CA SER A 69 -0.05 -38.21 39.16
C SER A 69 1.19 -37.63 39.90
N ILE A 70 0.97 -36.84 40.96
CA ILE A 70 1.77 -36.67 42.20
C ILE A 70 3.26 -36.26 42.10
N SER A 71 3.60 -35.10 42.68
CA SER A 71 4.57 -35.00 43.79
C SER A 71 4.64 -33.57 44.35
N SER A 72 4.27 -33.45 45.62
CA SER A 72 4.61 -32.37 46.53
C SER A 72 6.11 -32.24 46.76
N ASP A 73 6.62 -31.03 46.99
CA ASP A 73 7.50 -30.84 48.15
C ASP A 73 7.33 -29.43 48.76
N GLN A 74 7.17 -29.43 50.08
CA GLN A 74 7.10 -28.27 50.95
C GLN A 74 8.48 -28.04 51.54
N GLY A 75 8.96 -26.80 51.53
CA GLY A 75 10.09 -26.37 52.35
C GLY A 75 9.77 -25.00 52.93
N ALA A 76 9.21 -25.00 54.13
CA ALA A 76 8.81 -23.80 54.86
C ALA A 76 9.85 -23.44 55.93
N VAL A 77 9.83 -22.14 56.28
CA VAL A 77 10.20 -21.51 57.56
C VAL A 77 11.70 -21.24 57.82
N LEU A 78 12.03 -19.95 58.04
CA LEU A 78 12.56 -19.38 59.31
C LEU A 78 13.07 -17.94 59.06
N GLY A 79 12.48 -16.95 59.74
CA GLY A 79 13.22 -15.77 60.24
C GLY A 79 13.50 -15.96 61.75
N PRO A 80 13.90 -14.94 62.52
CA PRO A 80 14.66 -13.71 62.24
C PRO A 80 15.91 -13.62 63.17
N ASP A 81 16.44 -12.39 63.35
CA ASP A 81 17.36 -11.87 64.40
C ASP A 81 18.89 -11.82 64.18
N ASP A 82 19.36 -10.56 64.21
CA ASP A 82 20.47 -9.96 64.96
C ASP A 82 21.85 -10.62 65.02
N THR A 83 22.87 -9.83 64.66
CA THR A 83 24.01 -9.57 65.56
C THR A 83 24.76 -8.29 65.19
N GLN A 84 25.20 -7.63 66.25
CA GLN A 84 25.81 -6.32 66.38
C GLN A 84 27.33 -6.46 66.67
N ALA A 85 28.05 -5.33 66.63
CA ALA A 85 29.38 -5.01 67.20
C ALA A 85 30.61 -5.28 66.28
N ASP A 86 31.28 -4.23 65.78
CA ASP A 86 32.39 -3.44 66.39
C ASP A 86 33.75 -4.00 65.89
N ALA A 87 34.83 -3.29 65.58
CA ALA A 87 35.27 -1.89 65.62
C ALA A 87 36.55 -1.77 64.72
N ASP A 88 37.21 -0.60 64.78
CA ASP A 88 38.47 -0.15 64.15
C ASP A 88 38.33 0.55 62.79
N GLY A 89 38.78 1.79 62.56
CA GLY A 89 39.51 2.74 63.39
C GLY A 89 40.17 3.84 62.54
N LEU A 90 39.99 5.09 62.96
CA LEU A 90 40.93 6.23 62.97
C LEU A 90 41.34 6.98 61.68
N GLU A 91 40.70 8.13 61.51
CA GLU A 91 41.21 9.52 61.44
C GLU A 91 42.68 9.87 61.14
N SER A 92 42.83 10.97 60.38
CA SER A 92 43.73 12.12 60.62
C SER A 92 43.33 13.25 59.64
N SER A 93 42.51 14.24 60.01
CA SER A 93 42.81 15.48 60.76
C SER A 93 43.89 16.38 60.14
N GLN A 94 43.56 17.65 59.85
CA GLN A 94 44.00 18.75 60.73
C GLN A 94 43.35 20.11 60.43
N GLN A 95 42.93 20.71 61.55
CA GLN A 95 42.40 22.05 61.86
C GLN A 95 43.54 23.09 61.89
N PRO A 96 43.27 24.41 62.11
CA PRO A 96 43.19 24.95 63.49
C PRO A 96 42.15 26.09 63.65
N ALA A 97 41.37 26.17 64.74
CA ALA A 97 41.64 26.67 66.10
C ALA A 97 41.39 28.19 66.30
N SER A 98 40.71 28.47 67.42
CA SER A 98 40.15 29.73 67.92
C SER A 98 41.12 30.56 68.77
N ASP A 99 40.93 31.89 68.82
CA ASP A 99 41.37 32.78 69.91
C ASP A 99 40.37 33.94 70.14
N SER A 100 40.59 34.68 71.22
CA SER A 100 39.63 35.28 72.15
C SER A 100 39.56 36.82 72.15
N GLY A 101 38.38 37.36 72.53
CA GLY A 101 38.20 38.60 73.30
C GLY A 101 38.18 39.98 72.58
N THR A 102 37.02 40.62 72.46
CA THR A 102 36.60 41.85 73.19
C THR A 102 35.28 42.45 72.67
N ALA A 103 34.46 42.90 73.64
CA ALA A 103 33.19 43.64 73.62
C ALA A 103 32.70 44.30 72.32
N SER A 104 31.40 44.11 72.00
CA SER A 104 30.39 45.18 72.12
C SER A 104 29.00 44.72 71.63
N GLU A 105 28.02 44.91 72.51
CA GLU A 105 26.61 45.23 72.24
C GLU A 105 25.69 44.10 71.75
N ASP A 106 24.84 43.67 72.69
CA ASP A 106 23.51 43.12 72.45
C ASP A 106 22.77 43.96 71.40
N ILE A 107 22.55 43.41 70.20
CA ILE A 107 21.46 43.85 69.34
C ILE A 107 20.38 42.78 69.42
N ASP A 108 19.42 43.09 70.28
CA ASP A 108 18.05 42.61 70.27
C ASP A 108 17.48 42.75 68.84
N LEU A 109 17.65 41.70 68.02
CA LEU A 109 16.96 41.59 66.73
C LEU A 109 15.52 41.21 67.02
N LEU A 110 14.74 42.25 67.33
CA LEU A 110 13.30 42.29 67.14
C LEU A 110 12.96 41.57 65.82
N GLU A 111 12.28 40.44 65.91
CA GLU A 111 11.35 40.01 64.86
C GLU A 111 10.27 41.09 64.75
N THR A 112 10.58 42.16 64.02
CA THR A 112 9.55 43.02 63.47
C THR A 112 8.86 42.20 62.39
N SER A 113 7.80 41.50 62.76
CA SER A 113 6.87 40.91 61.79
C SER A 113 6.41 42.05 60.87
N LEU A 114 6.94 42.10 59.65
CA LEU A 114 6.45 43.03 58.64
C LEU A 114 4.94 42.82 58.56
N PRO A 115 4.11 43.88 58.70
CA PRO A 115 2.67 43.72 58.61
C PRO A 115 2.36 43.15 57.22
N ALA A 116 1.71 41.99 57.17
CA ALA A 116 1.39 41.34 55.91
C ALA A 116 0.65 42.35 54.99
N PRO A 117 1.11 42.52 53.74
CA PRO A 117 0.44 43.39 52.78
C PRO A 117 -1.03 42.96 52.66
N LYS A 118 -1.94 43.92 52.71
CA LYS A 118 -3.37 43.66 52.53
C LYS A 118 -3.67 43.66 51.03
N LEU A 119 -4.52 42.74 50.60
CA LEU A 119 -4.99 42.69 49.21
C LEU A 119 -6.38 43.32 49.10
N ALA A 120 -6.64 43.93 47.94
CA ALA A 120 -7.96 44.26 47.44
C ALA A 120 -8.20 43.45 46.16
N VAL A 121 -9.21 42.59 46.18
CA VAL A 121 -9.57 41.71 45.05
C VAL A 121 -10.95 42.09 44.54
N GLU A 122 -11.06 42.51 43.28
CA GLU A 122 -12.33 42.82 42.62
C GLU A 122 -12.59 41.82 41.50
N ALA A 123 -13.80 41.28 41.44
CA ALA A 123 -14.24 40.38 40.37
C ALA A 123 -15.27 41.07 39.48
N HIS A 124 -15.09 41.02 38.16
CA HIS A 124 -16.12 41.35 37.19
C HIS A 124 -16.88 40.07 36.83
N VAL A 125 -18.09 39.92 37.34
CA VAL A 125 -18.92 38.73 37.11
C VAL A 125 -19.91 39.04 35.99
N SER A 126 -20.10 38.10 35.07
CA SER A 126 -21.04 38.23 33.96
C SER A 126 -22.43 38.61 34.48
N GLU A 127 -23.10 39.52 33.77
CA GLU A 127 -24.39 40.15 34.12
C GLU A 127 -24.41 41.01 35.40
N LEU A 128 -23.45 40.87 36.31
CA LEU A 128 -23.38 41.62 37.59
C LEU A 128 -22.37 42.77 37.57
N GLY A 129 -21.42 42.75 36.65
CA GLY A 129 -20.37 43.74 36.56
C GLY A 129 -19.30 43.61 37.65
N TRP A 130 -18.56 44.69 37.88
CA TRP A 130 -17.54 44.77 38.94
C TRP A 130 -18.20 44.73 40.32
N GLN A 131 -17.80 43.76 41.12
CA GLN A 131 -18.22 43.61 42.51
C GLN A 131 -17.34 44.43 43.46
N GLN A 132 -17.82 44.66 44.68
CA GLN A 132 -17.05 45.34 45.72
C GLN A 132 -15.75 44.57 46.02
N ALA A 133 -14.65 45.31 46.19
CA ALA A 133 -13.37 44.72 46.55
C ALA A 133 -13.44 43.96 47.89
N VAL A 134 -12.88 42.76 47.91
CA VAL A 134 -12.76 41.92 49.11
C VAL A 134 -11.30 41.80 49.55
N GLY A 135 -11.10 41.39 50.81
CA GLY A 135 -9.78 41.28 51.42
C GLY A 135 -9.04 39.98 51.09
N SER A 136 -7.86 39.83 51.67
CA SER A 136 -7.05 38.62 51.54
C SER A 136 -7.79 37.38 52.06
N GLY A 137 -7.93 36.37 51.21
CA GLY A 137 -8.60 35.10 51.52
C GLY A 137 -10.12 35.11 51.38
N ASP A 138 -10.73 36.27 51.21
CA ASP A 138 -12.16 36.38 50.95
C ASP A 138 -12.49 35.93 49.52
N VAL A 139 -13.73 35.51 49.31
CA VAL A 139 -14.22 35.05 48.00
C VAL A 139 -14.57 36.26 47.14
N ALA A 140 -13.87 36.43 46.02
CA ALA A 140 -14.23 37.39 44.97
C ALA A 140 -14.96 36.67 43.83
N GLY A 141 -16.20 37.07 43.53
CA GLY A 141 -17.04 36.44 42.50
C GLY A 141 -18.30 35.77 43.06
N THR A 142 -18.81 34.75 42.36
CA THR A 142 -19.97 33.96 42.81
C THR A 142 -19.69 32.47 42.74
N THR A 143 -20.24 31.67 43.65
CA THR A 143 -20.12 30.21 43.59
C THR A 143 -21.48 29.58 43.28
N GLY A 144 -21.52 28.66 42.31
CA GLY A 144 -22.70 27.84 42.02
C GLY A 144 -23.89 28.58 41.39
N LYS A 145 -23.72 29.81 40.93
CA LYS A 145 -24.79 30.63 40.32
C LYS A 145 -24.86 30.55 38.79
N GLY A 146 -23.92 29.85 38.15
CA GLY A 146 -23.84 29.79 36.69
C GLY A 146 -23.34 31.08 36.04
N LEU A 147 -22.79 32.01 36.83
CA LEU A 147 -22.25 33.28 36.35
C LEU A 147 -20.71 33.23 36.36
N GLY A 148 -20.12 33.30 35.17
CA GLY A 148 -18.67 33.30 34.99
C GLY A 148 -18.03 34.66 35.32
N LEU A 149 -16.77 34.62 35.74
CA LEU A 149 -15.92 35.75 36.01
C LEU A 149 -15.23 36.16 34.71
N GLU A 150 -15.52 37.35 34.20
CA GLU A 150 -14.98 37.84 32.93
C GLU A 150 -13.62 38.52 33.12
N ALA A 151 -13.44 39.24 34.24
CA ALA A 151 -12.19 39.89 34.61
C ALA A 151 -11.94 39.88 36.11
N LEU A 152 -10.67 39.99 36.48
CA LEU A 152 -10.17 40.05 37.85
C LEU A 152 -9.24 41.24 37.99
N LYS A 153 -9.34 41.96 39.11
CA LYS A 153 -8.36 42.96 39.53
C LYS A 153 -7.83 42.63 40.91
N VAL A 154 -6.52 42.71 41.08
CA VAL A 154 -5.83 42.48 42.36
C VAL A 154 -4.83 43.60 42.59
N SER A 155 -4.89 44.24 43.75
CA SER A 155 -3.97 45.29 44.14
C SER A 155 -3.64 45.23 45.63
N PHE A 156 -2.59 45.94 46.05
CA PHE A 156 -2.31 46.17 47.46
C PHE A 156 -3.30 47.21 48.02
N ALA A 157 -4.01 46.84 49.09
CA ALA A 157 -5.00 47.69 49.76
C ALA A 157 -4.37 48.73 50.69
N ASN A 158 -3.08 48.60 50.99
CA ASN A 158 -2.29 49.57 51.76
C ASN A 158 -0.99 49.88 51.02
N ALA A 159 -0.43 51.06 51.31
CA ALA A 159 0.92 51.39 50.88
C ALA A 159 1.89 50.31 51.39
N LEU A 160 2.77 49.86 50.51
CA LEU A 160 3.82 48.92 50.86
C LEU A 160 4.87 49.61 51.75
N PRO A 161 5.50 48.87 52.68
CA PRO A 161 6.60 49.41 53.48
C PRO A 161 7.80 49.85 52.62
N ASP A 162 8.64 50.71 53.18
CA ASP A 162 9.91 51.12 52.57
C ASP A 162 10.76 49.89 52.19
N GLY A 163 11.32 49.89 50.98
CA GLY A 163 12.05 48.77 50.39
C GLY A 163 11.22 47.85 49.47
N PHE A 164 9.91 48.08 49.35
CA PHE A 164 9.02 47.34 48.45
C PHE A 164 8.39 48.20 47.34
N GLU A 165 8.90 49.41 47.09
CA GLU A 165 8.28 50.42 46.24
C GLU A 165 8.13 50.00 44.77
N ASP A 166 9.07 49.19 44.27
CA ASP A 166 9.07 48.65 42.89
C ASP A 166 8.42 47.26 42.81
N SER A 167 7.48 46.96 43.71
CA SER A 167 6.80 45.66 43.79
C SER A 167 5.42 45.69 43.16
N HIS A 168 5.10 44.66 42.39
CA HIS A 168 3.83 44.56 41.66
C HIS A 168 3.14 43.21 41.89
N ILE A 169 1.83 43.18 41.63
CA ILE A 169 1.06 41.95 41.46
C ILE A 169 0.79 41.82 39.98
N GLU A 170 1.23 40.73 39.36
CA GLU A 170 1.02 40.46 37.94
C GLU A 170 0.06 39.29 37.77
N LEU A 171 -0.85 39.43 36.80
CA LEU A 171 -1.85 38.44 36.49
C LEU A 171 -1.89 38.15 34.99
N ARG A 172 -2.30 36.94 34.63
CA ARG A 172 -2.82 36.63 33.31
C ARG A 172 -3.96 35.64 33.40
N GLY A 173 -4.89 35.74 32.47
CA GLY A 173 -6.06 34.88 32.38
C GLY A 173 -6.10 34.08 31.08
N LEU A 174 -6.58 32.85 31.17
CA LEU A 174 -7.06 32.10 30.01
C LEU A 174 -8.49 32.55 29.74
N VAL A 175 -8.68 33.37 28.71
CA VAL A 175 -9.99 33.94 28.35
C VAL A 175 -10.64 33.07 27.28
N ARG A 176 -11.90 32.67 27.51
CA ARG A 176 -12.69 31.87 26.57
C ARG A 176 -12.64 32.48 25.16
N SER A 177 -12.32 31.65 24.17
CA SER A 177 -12.22 32.02 22.75
C SER A 177 -11.10 33.03 22.39
N VAL A 178 -10.25 33.42 23.35
CA VAL A 178 -9.10 34.30 23.13
C VAL A 178 -7.78 33.55 23.41
N GLY A 179 -7.76 32.73 24.45
CA GLY A 179 -6.54 32.05 24.93
C GLY A 179 -5.89 32.78 26.11
N TRP A 180 -4.65 32.39 26.44
CA TRP A 180 -3.87 33.04 27.48
C TRP A 180 -3.50 34.46 27.06
N GLN A 181 -3.82 35.43 27.90
CA GLN A 181 -3.37 36.81 27.75
C GLN A 181 -1.90 36.95 28.20
N ASP A 182 -1.23 38.02 27.73
CA ASP A 182 0.07 38.44 28.28
C ASP A 182 -0.06 38.82 29.76
N TRP A 183 1.04 38.72 30.50
CA TRP A 183 1.11 39.18 31.90
C TRP A 183 0.83 40.69 31.98
N GLN A 184 -0.08 41.07 32.86
CA GLN A 184 -0.44 42.46 33.12
C GLN A 184 -0.38 42.75 34.61
N GLU A 185 -0.03 43.99 34.94
CA GLU A 185 -0.07 44.46 36.33
C GLU A 185 -1.54 44.57 36.80
N GLY A 186 -1.83 43.90 37.91
CA GLY A 186 -3.05 44.03 38.69
C GLY A 186 -4.35 43.60 38.02
N THR A 187 -4.35 43.12 36.77
CA THR A 187 -5.58 42.75 36.05
C THR A 187 -5.43 41.53 35.13
N ALA A 188 -6.51 40.78 34.97
CA ALA A 188 -6.64 39.70 33.99
C ALA A 188 -8.09 39.60 33.47
N GLY A 189 -8.28 39.14 32.23
CA GLY A 189 -9.59 38.90 31.63
C GLY A 189 -10.09 40.02 30.70
N THR A 190 -11.40 40.05 30.47
CA THR A 190 -12.08 41.06 29.65
C THR A 190 -13.31 41.60 30.38
N THR A 191 -13.70 42.84 30.10
CA THR A 191 -14.89 43.45 30.72
C THR A 191 -15.96 43.65 29.65
N GLY A 192 -17.15 43.06 29.83
CA GLY A 192 -18.32 43.33 28.99
C GLY A 192 -18.26 42.73 27.59
N GLN A 193 -17.32 41.81 27.35
CA GLN A 193 -17.17 41.10 26.07
C GLN A 193 -17.82 39.72 26.08
N SER A 194 -18.45 39.31 27.20
CA SER A 194 -19.05 37.97 27.37
C SER A 194 -18.05 36.80 27.23
N HIS A 195 -16.75 37.06 27.44
CA HIS A 195 -15.71 36.04 27.51
C HIS A 195 -15.30 35.82 28.97
N ALA A 196 -15.65 34.66 29.52
CA ALA A 196 -15.26 34.27 30.87
C ALA A 196 -13.79 33.84 30.94
N LEU A 197 -13.19 33.98 32.11
CA LEU A 197 -11.95 33.32 32.47
C LEU A 197 -12.20 31.83 32.70
N GLU A 198 -11.32 30.98 32.20
CA GLU A 198 -11.32 29.53 32.43
C GLU A 198 -10.21 29.10 33.40
N ALA A 199 -9.09 29.83 33.38
CA ALA A 199 -7.97 29.69 34.29
C ALA A 199 -7.26 31.04 34.51
N LEU A 200 -6.41 31.11 35.54
CA LEU A 200 -5.60 32.29 35.85
C LEU A 200 -4.26 31.91 36.48
N GLN A 201 -3.30 32.83 36.34
CA GLN A 201 -2.02 32.81 37.05
C GLN A 201 -1.78 34.18 37.70
N VAL A 202 -1.27 34.17 38.92
CA VAL A 202 -0.99 35.36 39.73
C VAL A 202 0.41 35.24 40.31
N ARG A 203 1.25 36.26 40.16
CA ARG A 203 2.58 36.28 40.76
C ARG A 203 2.91 37.64 41.34
N LEU A 204 3.86 37.64 42.27
CA LEU A 204 4.50 38.86 42.76
C LEU A 204 5.74 39.15 41.91
N SER A 205 6.05 40.43 41.70
CA SER A 205 7.31 40.88 41.13
C SER A 205 7.91 42.02 41.96
N GLY A 206 9.19 42.31 41.75
CA GLY A 206 9.95 43.25 42.58
C GLY A 206 10.35 42.67 43.95
N PRO A 207 10.85 43.51 44.88
CA PRO A 207 11.37 43.06 46.17
C PRO A 207 10.38 42.24 47.02
N ILE A 208 9.07 42.44 46.84
CA ILE A 208 8.05 41.73 47.66
C ILE A 208 8.02 40.22 47.41
N ALA A 209 8.42 39.79 46.20
CA ALA A 209 8.44 38.37 45.83
C ALA A 209 9.49 37.55 46.60
N GLU A 210 10.48 38.21 47.22
CA GLU A 210 11.47 37.55 48.09
C GLU A 210 10.95 37.32 49.51
N SER A 211 9.96 38.11 49.93
CA SER A 211 9.47 38.13 51.32
C SER A 211 8.08 37.50 51.48
N PHE A 212 7.32 37.36 50.39
CA PHE A 212 5.95 36.85 50.42
C PHE A 212 5.66 35.92 49.25
N ASP A 213 4.79 34.94 49.50
CA ASP A 213 4.13 34.11 48.49
C ASP A 213 2.70 34.57 48.28
N ILE A 214 2.25 34.62 47.03
CA ILE A 214 0.84 34.82 46.68
C ILE A 214 0.19 33.48 46.34
N TRP A 215 -0.70 33.03 47.23
CA TRP A 215 -1.49 31.81 47.10
C TRP A 215 -2.87 32.13 46.53
N TYR A 216 -3.37 31.30 45.61
CA TYR A 216 -4.68 31.46 45.03
C TYR A 216 -5.30 30.14 44.61
N ARG A 217 -6.63 30.14 44.54
CA ARG A 217 -7.43 29.05 43.95
C ARG A 217 -8.67 29.60 43.28
N VAL A 218 -9.28 28.79 42.43
CA VAL A 218 -10.50 29.16 41.72
C VAL A 218 -11.63 28.18 41.99
N HIS A 219 -12.85 28.70 41.94
CA HIS A 219 -14.06 27.92 41.85
C HIS A 219 -14.45 27.80 40.38
N SER A 220 -14.19 26.64 39.78
CA SER A 220 -14.55 26.35 38.38
C SER A 220 -16.02 25.87 38.31
N ALA A 221 -16.74 26.27 37.26
CA ALA A 221 -18.06 25.74 36.97
C ALA A 221 -17.99 24.20 36.92
N GLU A 222 -19.01 23.53 37.45
CA GLU A 222 -19.13 22.05 37.50
C GLU A 222 -18.11 21.30 38.38
N LEU A 223 -16.90 21.82 38.60
CA LEU A 223 -15.86 21.19 39.42
C LEU A 223 -15.79 21.73 40.86
N GLY A 224 -16.35 22.91 41.12
CA GLY A 224 -16.27 23.57 42.42
C GLY A 224 -14.89 24.17 42.70
N TRP A 225 -14.51 24.26 43.98
CA TRP A 225 -13.20 24.77 44.39
C TRP A 225 -12.10 23.75 44.06
N LEU A 226 -11.14 24.18 43.25
CA LEU A 226 -9.90 23.45 42.99
C LEU A 226 -8.86 23.75 44.08
N GLY A 227 -7.74 23.00 44.05
CA GLY A 227 -6.63 23.17 44.99
C GLY A 227 -5.99 24.57 44.96
N TRP A 228 -5.28 24.91 46.04
CA TRP A 228 -4.45 26.10 46.13
C TRP A 228 -3.16 25.95 45.33
N THR A 229 -2.74 27.04 44.71
CA THR A 229 -1.47 27.17 43.98
C THR A 229 -0.84 28.53 44.28
N SER A 230 0.40 28.78 43.86
CA SER A 230 1.08 30.03 44.20
C SER A 230 2.04 30.54 43.13
N ASN A 231 2.39 31.81 43.22
CA ASN A 231 3.55 32.42 42.55
C ASN A 231 3.67 32.13 41.04
N GLY A 232 2.55 32.23 40.35
CA GLY A 232 2.47 32.09 38.90
C GLY A 232 2.11 30.69 38.43
N GLU A 233 1.90 29.71 39.30
CA GLU A 233 1.41 28.37 38.93
C GLU A 233 -0.06 28.38 38.45
N MET A 234 -0.47 27.43 37.62
CA MET A 234 -1.81 27.49 37.00
C MET A 234 -2.93 27.20 38.02
N ALA A 235 -4.02 27.96 37.96
CA ALA A 235 -5.26 27.66 38.69
C ALA A 235 -6.48 27.69 37.75
N GLY A 236 -7.35 26.68 37.85
CA GLY A 236 -8.57 26.60 37.04
C GLY A 236 -8.61 25.45 36.06
N THR A 237 -9.24 25.68 34.93
CA THR A 237 -9.38 24.67 33.88
C THR A 237 -8.94 25.24 32.56
N SER A 238 -8.29 24.44 31.73
CA SER A 238 -8.14 24.79 30.32
C SER A 238 -8.91 23.77 29.49
N GLY A 239 -9.49 24.18 28.37
CA GLY A 239 -10.10 23.30 27.38
C GLY A 239 -11.50 22.81 27.73
N TYR A 240 -11.87 22.72 29.01
CA TYR A 240 -13.20 22.22 29.40
C TYR A 240 -14.34 23.22 29.12
N ASN A 241 -14.02 24.45 28.70
CA ASN A 241 -14.94 25.59 28.61
C ASN A 241 -15.68 25.84 29.94
N LEU A 242 -15.03 25.59 31.08
CA LEU A 242 -15.63 25.82 32.39
C LEU A 242 -15.23 27.18 32.92
N ASP A 243 -16.22 27.99 33.25
CA ASP A 243 -16.00 29.35 33.76
C ASP A 243 -15.41 29.29 35.17
N VAL A 244 -14.36 30.06 35.42
CA VAL A 244 -14.06 30.52 36.77
C VAL A 244 -15.25 31.34 37.23
N GLN A 245 -15.90 30.95 38.33
CA GLN A 245 -17.04 31.69 38.90
C GLN A 245 -16.60 32.57 40.08
N ALA A 246 -15.59 32.14 40.82
CA ALA A 246 -14.99 32.89 41.93
C ALA A 246 -13.52 32.54 42.14
N VAL A 247 -12.81 33.39 42.87
CA VAL A 247 -11.40 33.20 43.26
C VAL A 247 -11.21 33.50 44.74
N GLN A 248 -10.18 32.91 45.34
CA GLN A 248 -9.62 33.32 46.63
C GLN A 248 -8.14 33.56 46.45
N ILE A 249 -7.62 34.65 47.02
CA ILE A 249 -6.22 35.05 46.90
C ILE A 249 -5.71 35.48 48.27
N GLN A 250 -4.60 34.91 48.70
CA GLN A 250 -3.92 35.20 49.96
C GLN A 250 -2.46 35.52 49.71
N ILE A 251 -1.92 36.43 50.52
CA ILE A 251 -0.49 36.73 50.54
C ILE A 251 0.03 36.36 51.92
N LEU A 252 1.05 35.50 51.95
CA LEU A 252 1.63 34.93 53.17
C LEU A 252 3.15 35.12 53.15
N PRO A 253 3.84 35.15 54.29
CA PRO A 253 5.30 35.16 54.31
C PRO A 253 5.88 34.04 53.44
N ALA A 254 6.96 34.33 52.72
CA ALA A 254 7.58 33.37 51.81
C ALA A 254 7.93 32.05 52.56
N GLY A 255 7.60 30.91 51.96
CA GLY A 255 7.78 29.59 52.54
C GLY A 255 6.66 29.14 53.49
N SER A 256 5.58 29.91 53.62
CA SER A 256 4.39 29.50 54.37
C SER A 256 3.70 28.29 53.73
N ALA A 257 3.09 27.44 54.55
CA ALA A 257 2.25 26.35 54.06
C ALA A 257 1.02 26.90 53.30
N ALA A 258 0.55 26.12 52.31
CA ALA A 258 -0.64 26.46 51.55
C ALA A 258 -1.86 26.65 52.49
N PRO A 259 -2.77 27.60 52.19
CA PRO A 259 -3.96 27.85 53.02
C PRO A 259 -4.95 26.66 53.12
N GLY A 260 -4.81 25.66 52.25
CA GLY A 260 -5.63 24.46 52.22
C GLY A 260 -5.05 23.41 51.28
N SER A 261 -5.88 22.45 50.85
CA SER A 261 -5.45 21.40 49.90
C SER A 261 -4.88 22.02 48.62
N ILE A 262 -3.74 21.50 48.19
CA ILE A 262 -3.07 21.79 46.92
C ILE A 262 -3.38 20.74 45.85
N ASP A 263 -4.38 19.89 46.08
CA ASP A 263 -4.74 18.84 45.14
C ASP A 263 -5.46 19.44 43.93
N ARG A 264 -4.89 19.19 42.74
CA ARG A 264 -5.50 19.54 41.45
C ARG A 264 -5.90 21.02 41.35
N PRO A 265 -4.95 21.97 41.54
CA PRO A 265 -5.23 23.40 41.42
C PRO A 265 -5.62 23.79 39.99
N PHE A 266 -5.14 23.03 39.02
CA PHE A 266 -5.42 23.17 37.61
C PHE A 266 -5.80 21.82 36.99
N VAL A 267 -6.80 21.82 36.10
CA VAL A 267 -7.26 20.62 35.39
C VAL A 267 -7.25 20.90 33.88
N ALA A 268 -6.54 20.05 33.14
CA ALA A 268 -6.50 20.01 31.70
C ALA A 268 -6.74 18.56 31.22
N PRO A 269 -7.26 18.35 29.99
CA PRO A 269 -7.17 17.07 29.28
C PRO A 269 -5.76 16.47 29.35
N ALA A 270 -5.54 15.54 30.26
CA ALA A 270 -4.38 14.66 30.21
C ALA A 270 -4.70 13.48 29.28
N VAL A 271 -3.73 13.13 28.45
CA VAL A 271 -3.81 11.97 27.56
C VAL A 271 -2.76 10.94 27.98
N SER A 272 -3.21 9.75 28.33
CA SER A 272 -2.35 8.59 28.56
C SER A 272 -2.45 7.63 27.38
N PHE A 273 -1.33 7.13 26.89
CA PHE A 273 -1.29 6.22 25.75
C PHE A 273 -0.15 5.22 25.90
N SER A 274 -0.30 4.08 25.21
CA SER A 274 0.74 3.07 25.11
C SER A 274 0.82 2.56 23.67
N SER A 275 2.02 2.21 23.23
CA SER A 275 2.31 1.67 21.90
C SER A 275 2.98 0.32 22.06
N HIS A 276 2.43 -0.73 21.45
CA HIS A 276 3.14 -2.00 21.29
C HIS A 276 3.83 -2.01 19.92
N ILE A 277 5.14 -1.80 19.94
CA ILE A 277 5.96 -1.71 18.73
C ILE A 277 6.64 -3.07 18.50
N ALA A 278 6.60 -3.55 17.26
CA ALA A 278 7.23 -4.82 16.88
C ALA A 278 8.71 -4.85 17.30
N ASP A 279 9.14 -5.96 17.90
CA ASP A 279 10.49 -6.19 18.44
C ASP A 279 10.95 -5.26 19.56
N VAL A 280 10.10 -4.35 20.04
CA VAL A 280 10.40 -3.44 21.17
C VAL A 280 9.48 -3.73 22.37
N GLY A 281 8.19 -3.99 22.13
CA GLY A 281 7.19 -4.19 23.16
C GLY A 281 6.43 -2.90 23.53
N TRP A 282 5.88 -2.86 24.75
CA TRP A 282 5.08 -1.73 25.22
C TRP A 282 5.92 -0.52 25.62
N VAL A 283 5.63 0.62 25.00
CA VAL A 283 6.17 1.94 25.35
C VAL A 283 5.00 2.82 25.83
N ASN A 284 5.13 3.40 27.02
CA ASN A 284 4.08 4.23 27.64
C ASN A 284 4.41 5.72 27.52
N GLY A 285 3.38 6.54 27.35
CA GLY A 285 3.49 8.00 27.33
C GLY A 285 2.31 8.67 28.02
N VAL A 286 2.56 9.86 28.57
CA VAL A 286 1.56 10.75 29.13
C VAL A 286 1.85 12.15 28.61
N SER A 287 0.80 12.88 28.22
CA SER A 287 0.87 14.30 27.85
C SER A 287 -0.23 15.07 28.58
N ASP A 288 0.14 16.18 29.20
CA ASP A 288 -0.72 17.09 29.97
C ASP A 288 -0.96 18.44 29.25
N ASP A 289 -0.36 18.63 28.07
CA ASP A 289 -0.45 19.85 27.27
C ASP A 289 -1.57 19.77 26.22
N GLN A 290 -2.46 20.76 26.27
CA GLN A 290 -3.53 20.93 25.30
C GLN A 290 -2.99 21.44 23.96
N GLY A 291 -3.04 20.56 22.97
CA GLY A 291 -2.54 20.84 21.62
C GLY A 291 -1.19 20.19 21.32
N ALA A 292 -0.57 19.53 22.30
CA ALA A 292 0.59 18.69 22.05
C ALA A 292 0.23 17.55 21.09
N SER A 293 1.13 17.30 20.13
CA SER A 293 1.06 16.12 19.29
C SER A 293 1.36 14.88 20.11
N ILE A 294 0.36 14.03 20.28
CA ILE A 294 0.54 12.70 20.86
C ILE A 294 1.04 11.76 19.77
N LEU A 295 2.22 11.19 19.96
CA LEU A 295 2.81 10.20 19.04
C LEU A 295 2.68 8.80 19.62
N ILE A 296 1.88 7.95 18.99
CA ILE A 296 1.78 6.51 19.27
C ILE A 296 2.62 5.79 18.22
N GLY A 297 3.57 4.96 18.62
CA GLY A 297 4.49 4.25 17.72
C GLY A 297 5.81 4.98 17.50
N SER A 298 6.47 4.71 16.36
CA SER A 298 7.77 5.28 15.99
C SER A 298 7.83 5.57 14.50
N THR A 299 8.66 6.52 14.06
CA THR A 299 8.85 6.80 12.63
C THR A 299 10.25 6.42 12.16
N GLY A 300 10.36 5.82 10.97
CA GLY A 300 11.65 5.64 10.28
C GLY A 300 12.61 4.62 10.88
N GLN A 301 12.15 3.77 11.80
CA GLN A 301 12.95 2.71 12.43
C GLN A 301 12.64 1.31 11.88
N SER A 302 11.81 1.19 10.85
CA SER A 302 11.36 -0.08 10.26
C SER A 302 10.61 -1.02 11.22
N HIS A 303 10.14 -0.51 12.37
CA HIS A 303 9.26 -1.23 13.27
C HIS A 303 7.80 -0.78 13.05
N HIS A 304 6.88 -1.75 13.01
CA HIS A 304 5.45 -1.48 12.87
C HIS A 304 4.75 -1.46 14.23
N LEU A 305 3.64 -0.74 14.29
CA LEU A 305 2.73 -0.75 15.44
C LEU A 305 1.88 -2.04 15.37
N GLU A 306 1.87 -2.85 16.43
CA GLU A 306 1.01 -4.04 16.53
C GLU A 306 -0.26 -3.76 17.34
N ALA A 307 -0.16 -2.91 18.36
CA ALA A 307 -1.27 -2.49 19.20
C ALA A 307 -1.05 -1.12 19.82
N PHE A 308 -2.11 -0.50 20.28
CA PHE A 308 -2.06 0.75 21.03
C PHE A 308 -3.21 0.88 22.03
N THR A 309 -3.03 1.79 22.98
CA THR A 309 -4.05 2.24 23.92
C THR A 309 -4.11 3.77 23.92
N LEU A 310 -5.29 4.31 24.23
CA LEU A 310 -5.53 5.73 24.42
C LEU A 310 -6.58 5.92 25.51
N ALA A 311 -6.27 6.73 26.51
CA ALA A 311 -7.17 7.08 27.60
C ALA A 311 -7.09 8.58 27.89
N LEU A 312 -8.21 9.14 28.33
CA LEU A 312 -8.36 10.54 28.70
C LEU A 312 -8.76 10.66 30.19
N PRO A 313 -7.88 10.25 31.13
CA PRO A 313 -8.23 10.03 32.52
C PRO A 313 -8.84 11.27 33.21
N GLU A 314 -8.31 12.47 32.94
CA GLU A 314 -8.77 13.73 33.55
C GLU A 314 -10.10 14.26 32.98
N LEU A 315 -10.61 13.68 31.88
CA LEU A 315 -11.89 14.10 31.28
C LEU A 315 -13.12 13.40 31.86
N THR A 316 -12.92 12.40 32.72
CA THR A 316 -14.01 11.66 33.38
C THR A 316 -14.64 12.42 34.57
N LEU A 317 -14.09 13.57 34.96
CA LEU A 317 -14.59 14.38 36.09
C LEU A 317 -15.65 15.43 35.71
N ALA A 318 -15.85 15.71 34.42
CA ALA A 318 -16.74 16.77 33.94
C ALA A 318 -17.94 16.25 33.10
N GLY A 319 -18.27 14.96 33.16
CA GLY A 319 -19.47 14.38 32.52
C GLY A 319 -19.23 13.11 31.67
N ASN A 320 -20.33 12.46 31.27
CA ASN A 320 -20.41 11.15 30.61
C ASN A 320 -19.81 11.09 29.19
N GLY A 321 -18.49 11.22 29.01
CA GLY A 321 -17.86 11.07 27.70
C GLY A 321 -16.56 10.26 27.72
N SER A 322 -16.21 9.68 26.57
CA SER A 322 -15.16 8.67 26.42
C SER A 322 -14.44 8.82 25.07
N VAL A 323 -13.20 8.34 24.98
CA VAL A 323 -12.53 8.13 23.68
C VAL A 323 -12.69 6.68 23.24
N THR A 324 -13.24 6.50 22.04
CA THR A 324 -13.41 5.20 21.38
C THR A 324 -12.50 5.11 20.17
N TYR A 325 -11.95 3.94 19.91
CA TYR A 325 -11.03 3.72 18.80
C TYR A 325 -11.03 2.27 18.33
N ALA A 326 -10.69 2.07 17.07
CA ALA A 326 -10.58 0.75 16.46
C ALA A 326 -9.31 0.65 15.63
N ALA A 327 -8.78 -0.57 15.50
CA ALA A 327 -7.66 -0.90 14.64
C ALA A 327 -8.12 -1.85 13.52
N HIS A 328 -7.59 -1.64 12.31
CA HIS A 328 -7.57 -2.61 11.23
C HIS A 328 -6.23 -3.32 11.28
N VAL A 329 -6.24 -4.62 11.55
CA VAL A 329 -5.02 -5.42 11.71
C VAL A 329 -4.81 -6.33 10.50
N SER A 330 -3.57 -6.46 10.07
CA SER A 330 -3.19 -7.34 8.95
C SER A 330 -3.72 -8.76 9.16
N ASN A 331 -4.31 -9.35 8.10
CA ASN A 331 -4.96 -10.66 8.10
C ASN A 331 -6.14 -10.85 9.08
N ILE A 332 -6.60 -9.80 9.76
CA ILE A 332 -7.76 -9.84 10.67
C ILE A 332 -8.86 -8.89 10.18
N GLY A 333 -8.48 -7.71 9.67
CA GLY A 333 -9.40 -6.64 9.30
C GLY A 333 -9.73 -5.72 10.47
N TRP A 334 -10.84 -4.99 10.35
CA TRP A 334 -11.34 -4.10 11.41
C TRP A 334 -11.80 -4.90 12.64
N GLN A 335 -11.20 -4.60 13.78
CA GLN A 335 -11.65 -5.12 15.08
C GLN A 335 -12.76 -4.24 15.66
N SER A 336 -13.52 -4.77 16.63
CA SER A 336 -14.50 -3.99 17.38
C SER A 336 -13.86 -2.79 18.08
N ALA A 337 -14.57 -1.67 18.12
CA ALA A 337 -14.08 -0.48 18.81
C ALA A 337 -13.93 -0.75 20.32
N VAL A 338 -12.83 -0.25 20.88
CA VAL A 338 -12.51 -0.27 22.30
C VAL A 338 -12.52 1.17 22.83
N ALA A 339 -12.42 1.33 24.15
CA ALA A 339 -12.48 2.63 24.81
C ALA A 339 -11.46 2.76 25.93
N ASP A 340 -11.07 4.00 26.23
CA ASP A 340 -10.41 4.42 27.48
C ASP A 340 -9.36 3.44 28.03
N GLY A 341 -8.22 3.35 27.33
CA GLY A 341 -7.06 2.56 27.74
C GLY A 341 -7.11 1.07 27.38
N ALA A 342 -8.23 0.56 26.86
CA ALA A 342 -8.30 -0.81 26.35
C ALA A 342 -7.43 -1.02 25.08
N ILE A 343 -6.94 -2.24 24.87
CA ILE A 343 -6.02 -2.54 23.77
C ILE A 343 -6.77 -2.63 22.43
N ALA A 344 -6.35 -1.82 21.45
CA ALA A 344 -6.67 -2.01 20.04
C ALA A 344 -5.48 -2.63 19.32
N GLY A 345 -5.70 -3.64 18.48
CA GLY A 345 -4.64 -4.35 17.76
C GLY A 345 -4.37 -5.76 18.29
N THR A 346 -3.13 -6.23 18.13
CA THR A 346 -2.64 -7.49 18.69
C THR A 346 -1.27 -7.31 19.37
N THR A 347 -0.91 -8.21 20.27
CA THR A 347 0.36 -8.14 20.99
C THR A 347 1.16 -9.41 20.72
N GLY A 348 2.37 -9.27 20.17
CA GLY A 348 3.33 -10.37 20.02
C GLY A 348 2.94 -11.41 18.96
N ARG A 349 2.12 -11.03 17.98
CA ARG A 349 1.65 -11.92 16.90
C ARG A 349 2.33 -11.67 15.57
N GLY A 350 3.16 -10.63 15.44
CA GLY A 350 3.74 -10.21 14.17
C GLY A 350 2.71 -9.68 13.17
N LEU A 351 1.56 -9.21 13.66
CA LEU A 351 0.46 -8.70 12.83
C LEU A 351 0.35 -7.18 13.01
N PRO A 352 0.76 -6.37 12.01
CA PRO A 352 0.71 -4.92 12.11
C PRO A 352 -0.72 -4.37 12.12
N VAL A 353 -0.90 -3.26 12.85
CA VAL A 353 -1.97 -2.30 12.57
C VAL A 353 -1.70 -1.67 11.21
N GLU A 354 -2.70 -1.68 10.33
CA GLU A 354 -2.63 -1.10 9.00
C GLU A 354 -3.49 0.18 8.90
N ALA A 355 -4.58 0.27 9.68
CA ALA A 355 -5.41 1.46 9.77
C ALA A 355 -6.04 1.61 11.16
N ALA A 356 -6.53 2.82 11.47
CA ALA A 356 -7.20 3.12 12.73
C ALA A 356 -8.30 4.18 12.54
N ASN A 357 -9.17 4.31 13.55
CA ASN A 357 -10.02 5.49 13.72
C ASN A 357 -10.18 5.80 15.21
N PHE A 358 -10.50 7.07 15.50
CA PHE A 358 -10.68 7.57 16.85
C PHE A 358 -11.88 8.51 16.89
N LYS A 359 -12.70 8.39 17.94
CA LYS A 359 -13.91 9.18 18.10
C LYS A 359 -14.15 9.49 19.57
N LEU A 360 -14.41 10.77 19.85
CA LEU A 360 -14.91 11.21 21.15
C LEU A 360 -16.42 10.96 21.24
N THR A 361 -16.90 10.67 22.45
CA THR A 361 -18.32 10.40 22.74
C THR A 361 -18.81 11.24 23.92
N GLY A 362 -20.14 11.32 24.07
CA GLY A 362 -20.76 12.09 25.15
C GLY A 362 -20.36 13.56 25.16
N GLU A 363 -20.19 14.12 26.35
CA GLU A 363 -19.83 15.54 26.50
C GLU A 363 -18.47 15.91 25.89
N LEU A 364 -17.59 14.93 25.64
CA LEU A 364 -16.31 15.19 24.97
C LEU A 364 -16.51 15.50 23.49
N SER A 365 -17.46 14.83 22.85
CA SER A 365 -17.77 15.06 21.43
C SER A 365 -18.44 16.41 21.16
N ASN A 366 -19.09 16.98 22.18
CA ASN A 366 -19.70 18.31 22.14
C ASN A 366 -18.66 19.42 22.27
N ARG A 367 -17.61 19.18 23.08
CA ARG A 367 -16.61 20.20 23.45
C ARG A 367 -15.33 20.14 22.63
N TYR A 368 -15.00 18.99 22.04
CA TYR A 368 -13.73 18.79 21.34
C TYR A 368 -13.88 18.05 20.01
N ASP A 369 -12.87 18.23 19.17
CA ASP A 369 -12.58 17.38 18.03
C ASP A 369 -11.27 16.62 18.26
N ILE A 370 -11.23 15.37 17.78
CA ILE A 370 -10.02 14.55 17.76
C ILE A 370 -9.50 14.45 16.34
N TRP A 371 -8.35 15.07 16.08
CA TRP A 371 -7.63 15.00 14.81
C TRP A 371 -6.52 13.97 14.91
N TYR A 372 -6.36 13.14 13.88
CA TYR A 372 -5.31 12.14 13.85
C TYR A 372 -4.83 11.84 12.44
N ARG A 373 -3.56 11.45 12.30
CA ARG A 373 -2.98 10.99 11.03
C ARG A 373 -2.08 9.77 11.25
N ALA A 374 -1.87 8.99 10.19
CA ALA A 374 -1.00 7.81 10.22
C ALA A 374 0.29 8.06 9.44
N HIS A 375 1.40 7.56 9.97
CA HIS A 375 2.66 7.39 9.28
C HIS A 375 2.75 5.95 8.79
N LEU A 376 2.73 5.77 7.47
CA LEU A 376 2.82 4.46 6.84
C LEU A 376 4.26 4.14 6.44
N SER A 377 4.64 2.87 6.55
CA SER A 377 5.98 2.42 6.12
C SER A 377 6.20 2.69 4.63
N ASN A 378 7.37 3.25 4.29
CA ASN A 378 7.76 3.65 2.92
C ASN A 378 6.87 4.69 2.20
N ILE A 379 5.86 5.25 2.86
CA ILE A 379 5.00 6.33 2.32
C ILE A 379 5.14 7.61 3.14
N GLY A 380 5.22 7.49 4.47
CA GLY A 380 5.29 8.62 5.38
C GLY A 380 3.92 9.05 5.91
N TRP A 381 3.84 10.30 6.36
CA TRP A 381 2.61 10.87 6.93
C TRP A 381 1.52 11.09 5.87
N LEU A 382 0.34 10.52 6.13
CA LEU A 382 -0.88 10.83 5.39
C LEU A 382 -1.56 12.10 5.91
N GLY A 383 -2.68 12.48 5.27
CA GLY A 383 -3.52 13.57 5.74
C GLY A 383 -4.18 13.30 7.09
N TRP A 384 -4.67 14.37 7.72
CA TRP A 384 -5.41 14.33 8.98
C TRP A 384 -6.86 13.90 8.76
N ALA A 385 -7.29 12.88 9.51
CA ALA A 385 -8.66 12.45 9.72
C ALA A 385 -9.22 13.06 11.03
N CYS A 386 -10.54 13.14 11.13
CA CYS A 386 -11.22 13.67 12.30
C CYS A 386 -12.39 12.79 12.74
N ASN A 387 -12.65 12.71 14.04
CA ASN A 387 -13.91 12.24 14.63
C ASN A 387 -14.53 10.97 14.01
N GLY A 388 -13.76 9.89 13.93
CA GLY A 388 -14.21 8.57 13.47
C GLY A 388 -13.94 8.29 12.00
N GLN A 389 -13.38 9.23 11.24
CA GLN A 389 -12.87 8.96 9.90
C GLN A 389 -11.70 7.95 9.93
N ASN A 390 -11.58 7.08 8.95
CA ASN A 390 -10.48 6.12 8.91
C ASN A 390 -9.15 6.78 8.51
N VAL A 391 -8.04 6.28 9.05
CA VAL A 391 -6.68 6.67 8.71
C VAL A 391 -5.81 5.45 8.46
N GLY A 392 -4.80 5.55 7.60
CA GLY A 392 -3.81 4.48 7.37
C GLY A 392 -3.99 3.82 6.01
N SER A 393 -3.85 2.49 5.95
CA SER A 393 -3.99 1.70 4.74
C SER A 393 -4.92 0.49 4.92
N VAL A 394 -5.72 0.19 3.90
CA VAL A 394 -6.61 -0.98 3.86
C VAL A 394 -6.39 -1.72 2.54
N GLY A 395 -6.13 -3.03 2.63
CA GLY A 395 -5.92 -3.89 1.46
C GLY A 395 -4.56 -3.74 0.76
N LEU A 396 -3.65 -2.95 1.33
CA LEU A 396 -2.33 -2.65 0.77
C LEU A 396 -1.19 -3.45 1.40
N SER A 397 -1.41 -4.09 2.55
CA SER A 397 -0.36 -4.72 3.37
C SER A 397 0.76 -3.75 3.76
N ILE A 398 0.42 -2.47 3.97
CA ILE A 398 1.37 -1.43 4.40
C ILE A 398 1.10 -1.11 5.87
N PRO A 399 2.05 -1.41 6.77
CA PRO A 399 1.86 -1.19 8.19
C PRO A 399 1.89 0.29 8.58
N VAL A 400 1.16 0.63 9.63
CA VAL A 400 1.31 1.88 10.38
C VAL A 400 2.55 1.76 11.27
N GLU A 401 3.46 2.71 11.14
CA GLU A 401 4.63 2.83 12.03
C GLU A 401 4.29 3.74 13.23
N ALA A 402 3.52 4.81 12.98
CA ALA A 402 3.06 5.73 14.02
C ALA A 402 1.71 6.39 13.73
N LEU A 403 1.03 6.84 14.78
CA LEU A 403 -0.14 7.69 14.75
C LEU A 403 0.19 9.00 15.47
N GLU A 404 -0.18 10.13 14.87
CA GLU A 404 -0.15 11.43 15.54
C GLU A 404 -1.58 11.86 15.85
N ILE A 405 -1.86 12.22 17.11
CA ILE A 405 -3.20 12.58 17.60
C ILE A 405 -3.13 13.97 18.24
N ARG A 406 -4.18 14.78 18.02
CA ARG A 406 -4.40 16.06 18.70
C ARG A 406 -5.86 16.20 19.11
N ILE A 407 -6.08 16.66 20.33
CA ILE A 407 -7.40 17.00 20.85
C ILE A 407 -7.46 18.53 20.92
N VAL A 408 -8.48 19.09 20.30
CA VAL A 408 -8.66 20.54 20.16
C VAL A 408 -10.10 20.92 20.43
N SER A 409 -10.37 22.17 20.79
CA SER A 409 -11.72 22.67 20.99
C SER A 409 -12.60 22.42 19.76
N LYS A 410 -13.89 22.17 19.98
CA LYS A 410 -14.85 21.86 18.91
C LYS A 410 -14.84 22.91 17.80
N GLY A 411 -14.78 22.46 16.55
CA GLY A 411 -14.79 23.31 15.37
C GLY A 411 -13.44 23.92 15.02
N SER A 412 -12.37 23.57 15.74
CA SER A 412 -11.01 24.03 15.41
C SER A 412 -10.57 23.49 14.04
N ALA A 413 -9.75 24.27 13.34
CA ALA A 413 -9.19 23.88 12.05
C ALA A 413 -8.28 22.64 12.16
N ALA A 414 -8.19 21.88 11.08
CA ALA A 414 -7.28 20.73 10.99
C ALA A 414 -5.82 21.18 11.23
N PRO A 415 -5.01 20.39 11.95
CA PRO A 415 -3.59 20.73 12.19
C PRO A 415 -2.72 20.79 10.93
N GLY A 416 -3.21 20.23 9.82
CA GLY A 416 -2.53 20.23 8.52
C GLY A 416 -3.48 19.79 7.40
N THR A 417 -2.91 19.32 6.29
CA THR A 417 -3.71 18.81 5.16
C THR A 417 -4.59 17.63 5.57
N THR A 418 -5.83 17.63 5.12
CA THR A 418 -6.79 16.53 5.29
C THR A 418 -6.91 15.69 4.02
N THR A 419 -6.06 15.93 3.03
CA THR A 419 -6.06 15.17 1.77
C THR A 419 -5.57 13.74 2.03
N THR A 420 -6.38 12.76 1.62
CA THR A 420 -6.02 11.33 1.59
C THR A 420 -5.49 10.81 2.95
N PRO A 421 -6.32 10.84 4.01
CA PRO A 421 -5.94 10.28 5.32
C PRO A 421 -5.93 8.74 5.31
N LEU A 422 -6.65 8.13 4.37
CA LEU A 422 -6.74 6.70 4.17
C LEU A 422 -6.32 6.33 2.74
N LEU A 423 -5.50 5.29 2.62
CA LEU A 423 -5.22 4.60 1.38
C LEU A 423 -5.97 3.27 1.35
N GLU A 424 -7.00 3.19 0.52
CA GLU A 424 -7.75 1.95 0.29
C GLU A 424 -7.69 1.61 -1.19
N VAL A 425 -7.43 0.33 -1.50
CA VAL A 425 -7.33 -0.14 -2.89
C VAL A 425 -8.63 0.19 -3.62
N PRO A 426 -8.59 1.00 -4.69
CA PRO A 426 -9.80 1.37 -5.41
C PRO A 426 -10.35 0.18 -6.18
N THR A 427 -11.66 0.19 -6.37
CA THR A 427 -12.36 -0.77 -7.23
C THR A 427 -12.40 -0.25 -8.66
N LEU A 428 -11.99 -1.10 -9.60
CA LEU A 428 -12.30 -0.91 -11.01
C LEU A 428 -13.44 -1.85 -11.39
N SER A 429 -14.56 -1.28 -11.84
CA SER A 429 -15.70 -2.01 -12.41
C SER A 429 -15.61 -1.95 -13.93
N TYR A 430 -15.63 -3.10 -14.60
CA TYR A 430 -15.41 -3.17 -16.05
C TYR A 430 -16.30 -4.18 -16.73
N ALA A 431 -16.72 -3.87 -17.96
CA ALA A 431 -17.58 -4.72 -18.77
C ALA A 431 -17.08 -4.77 -20.22
N GLY A 432 -17.22 -5.93 -20.84
CA GLY A 432 -16.97 -6.13 -22.27
C GLY A 432 -18.29 -6.14 -23.05
N TYR A 433 -18.27 -5.59 -24.26
CA TYR A 433 -19.31 -5.86 -25.25
C TYR A 433 -18.88 -7.06 -26.10
N SER A 434 -19.63 -8.15 -26.01
CA SER A 434 -19.36 -9.39 -26.76
C SER A 434 -20.68 -10.07 -27.08
N GLN A 435 -20.73 -10.81 -28.19
CA GLN A 435 -21.94 -11.53 -28.63
C GLN A 435 -23.19 -10.63 -28.74
N GLY A 436 -23.01 -9.38 -29.18
CA GLY A 436 -24.11 -8.44 -29.44
C GLY A 436 -24.67 -7.72 -28.20
N ALA A 437 -24.09 -7.89 -27.01
CA ALA A 437 -24.55 -7.21 -25.81
C ALA A 437 -23.40 -6.81 -24.86
N TRP A 438 -23.65 -5.81 -24.02
CA TRP A 438 -22.81 -5.53 -22.85
C TRP A 438 -23.04 -6.61 -21.80
N GLN A 439 -21.95 -7.20 -21.32
CA GLN A 439 -21.99 -8.12 -20.19
C GLN A 439 -22.15 -7.36 -18.86
N SER A 440 -22.55 -8.08 -17.81
CA SER A 440 -22.57 -7.52 -16.46
C SER A 440 -21.16 -7.08 -16.04
N PRO A 441 -21.00 -5.89 -15.43
CA PRO A 441 -19.69 -5.46 -14.95
C PRO A 441 -19.11 -6.41 -13.92
N VAL A 442 -17.82 -6.67 -14.05
CA VAL A 442 -17.01 -7.44 -13.11
C VAL A 442 -16.02 -6.52 -12.41
N THR A 443 -15.49 -6.99 -11.28
CA THR A 443 -14.42 -6.32 -10.53
C THR A 443 -13.29 -7.32 -10.27
N ASN A 444 -12.14 -6.83 -9.80
CA ASN A 444 -11.04 -7.60 -9.22
C ASN A 444 -10.84 -9.02 -9.80
N MET A 445 -10.05 -9.13 -10.88
CA MET A 445 -9.75 -10.40 -11.57
C MET A 445 -10.94 -11.10 -12.25
N GLY A 446 -12.16 -10.57 -12.16
CA GLY A 446 -13.29 -11.06 -12.95
C GLY A 446 -13.01 -11.03 -14.44
N VAL A 447 -13.62 -11.94 -15.19
CA VAL A 447 -13.41 -12.05 -16.63
C VAL A 447 -14.50 -11.24 -17.33
N ALA A 448 -14.12 -10.16 -18.02
CA ALA A 448 -15.00 -9.46 -18.96
C ALA A 448 -14.71 -9.99 -20.37
N GLY A 449 -15.69 -10.63 -20.99
CA GLY A 449 -15.63 -11.27 -22.30
C GLY A 449 -15.94 -12.76 -22.24
N THR A 450 -15.38 -13.52 -23.18
CA THR A 450 -15.45 -14.98 -23.24
C THR A 450 -14.07 -15.56 -23.51
N THR A 451 -13.83 -16.83 -23.19
CA THR A 451 -12.53 -17.47 -23.42
C THR A 451 -12.69 -18.72 -24.26
N GLY A 452 -11.99 -18.81 -25.39
CA GLY A 452 -11.87 -20.04 -26.18
C GLY A 452 -13.10 -20.41 -27.00
N VAL A 453 -14.03 -19.48 -27.20
CA VAL A 453 -15.26 -19.70 -27.99
C VAL A 453 -15.29 -18.90 -29.30
N GLY A 454 -14.24 -18.13 -29.62
CA GLY A 454 -14.15 -17.36 -30.87
C GLY A 454 -15.00 -16.09 -30.88
N ALA A 455 -15.49 -15.61 -29.73
CA ALA A 455 -16.29 -14.39 -29.64
C ALA A 455 -15.43 -13.21 -29.17
N PRO A 456 -15.20 -12.18 -30.02
CA PRO A 456 -14.35 -11.05 -29.68
C PRO A 456 -15.03 -10.11 -28.68
N LEU A 457 -14.22 -9.29 -28.01
CA LEU A 457 -14.67 -8.01 -27.48
C LEU A 457 -14.75 -7.01 -28.63
N GLU A 458 -15.87 -6.28 -28.75
CA GLU A 458 -16.00 -5.12 -29.66
C GLU A 458 -16.01 -3.79 -28.90
N GLY A 459 -16.14 -3.85 -27.58
CA GLY A 459 -16.18 -2.69 -26.70
C GLY A 459 -15.74 -3.01 -25.28
N LEU A 460 -15.26 -1.98 -24.57
CA LEU A 460 -14.82 -2.05 -23.18
C LEU A 460 -15.21 -0.77 -22.43
N THR A 461 -15.73 -0.92 -21.22
CA THR A 461 -15.89 0.16 -20.24
C THR A 461 -15.16 -0.18 -18.95
N ILE A 462 -14.56 0.83 -18.31
CA ILE A 462 -13.86 0.70 -17.02
C ILE A 462 -14.17 1.95 -16.18
N ALA A 463 -14.80 1.76 -15.03
CA ALA A 463 -15.13 2.82 -14.08
C ALA A 463 -14.24 2.71 -12.83
N TYR A 464 -13.80 3.87 -12.33
CA TYR A 464 -13.01 4.00 -11.12
C TYR A 464 -13.91 4.37 -9.94
N GLU A 465 -13.79 3.64 -8.83
CA GLU A 465 -14.44 3.95 -7.56
C GLU A 465 -13.45 3.73 -6.40
N GLY A 466 -13.25 4.72 -5.56
CA GLY A 466 -12.35 4.58 -4.41
C GLY A 466 -12.28 5.84 -3.55
N VAL A 467 -11.85 5.67 -2.30
CA VAL A 467 -11.69 6.77 -1.34
C VAL A 467 -10.55 7.72 -1.73
N VAL A 468 -9.52 7.19 -2.40
CA VAL A 468 -8.41 7.99 -2.93
C VAL A 468 -8.88 8.65 -4.23
N PRO A 469 -8.82 10.00 -4.36
CA PRO A 469 -9.23 10.67 -5.59
C PRO A 469 -8.42 10.19 -6.81
N GLY A 470 -9.11 9.74 -7.86
CA GLY A 470 -8.44 9.15 -9.01
C GLY A 470 -9.33 9.04 -10.25
N THR A 471 -8.69 8.62 -11.34
CA THR A 471 -9.35 8.30 -12.60
C THR A 471 -8.75 7.02 -13.17
N VAL A 472 -9.47 6.38 -14.08
CA VAL A 472 -8.92 5.37 -14.99
C VAL A 472 -9.04 5.88 -16.42
N SER A 473 -7.95 5.79 -17.17
CA SER A 473 -7.85 6.15 -18.59
C SER A 473 -7.49 4.92 -19.40
N TYR A 474 -8.15 4.71 -20.54
CA TYR A 474 -7.95 3.53 -21.36
C TYR A 474 -8.30 3.75 -22.83
N ARG A 475 -7.76 2.89 -23.69
CA ARG A 475 -8.07 2.83 -25.12
C ARG A 475 -7.94 1.42 -25.67
N ALA A 476 -8.67 1.14 -26.73
CA ALA A 476 -8.56 -0.08 -27.52
C ALA A 476 -7.85 0.16 -28.87
N HIS A 477 -7.13 -0.85 -29.32
CA HIS A 477 -6.78 -1.06 -30.72
C HIS A 477 -7.86 -1.93 -31.36
N VAL A 478 -8.50 -1.44 -32.42
CA VAL A 478 -9.64 -2.10 -33.08
C VAL A 478 -9.27 -2.51 -34.50
N SER A 479 -9.76 -3.67 -34.96
CA SER A 479 -9.50 -4.16 -36.31
C SER A 479 -9.96 -3.15 -37.37
N ASP A 480 -9.12 -2.95 -38.39
CA ASP A 480 -9.31 -1.99 -39.49
C ASP A 480 -9.45 -0.50 -39.07
N VAL A 481 -9.29 -0.18 -37.79
CA VAL A 481 -9.35 1.19 -37.24
C VAL A 481 -8.02 1.61 -36.62
N GLY A 482 -7.38 0.70 -35.88
CA GLY A 482 -6.17 0.97 -35.12
C GLY A 482 -6.44 1.46 -33.70
N TRP A 483 -5.46 2.14 -33.09
CA TRP A 483 -5.59 2.72 -31.76
C TRP A 483 -6.59 3.87 -31.75
N MET A 484 -7.66 3.73 -30.97
CA MET A 484 -8.64 4.78 -30.75
C MET A 484 -8.12 5.84 -29.76
N ASN A 485 -8.83 6.97 -29.70
CA ASN A 485 -8.59 8.00 -28.68
C ASN A 485 -8.78 7.44 -27.26
N GLU A 486 -8.04 7.99 -26.31
CA GLU A 486 -8.19 7.66 -24.90
C GLU A 486 -9.54 8.14 -24.37
N VAL A 487 -10.18 7.29 -23.58
CA VAL A 487 -11.40 7.57 -22.84
C VAL A 487 -11.14 7.36 -21.35
N SER A 488 -12.03 7.87 -20.49
CA SER A 488 -11.88 7.75 -19.04
C SER A 488 -13.21 7.40 -18.35
N ASN A 489 -13.10 6.78 -17.18
CA ASN A 489 -14.20 6.57 -16.21
C ASN A 489 -15.56 6.21 -16.83
N GLY A 490 -15.72 4.96 -17.26
CA GLY A 490 -16.99 4.38 -17.70
C GLY A 490 -17.39 4.69 -19.15
N ALA A 491 -16.66 5.58 -19.83
CA ALA A 491 -16.88 5.84 -21.25
C ALA A 491 -16.50 4.63 -22.14
N SER A 492 -17.25 4.34 -23.20
CA SER A 492 -16.93 3.20 -24.07
C SER A 492 -15.69 3.46 -24.93
N THR A 493 -14.78 2.50 -24.99
CA THR A 493 -13.82 2.35 -26.10
C THR A 493 -14.22 1.16 -26.97
N GLY A 494 -13.69 1.05 -28.19
CA GLY A 494 -14.17 0.11 -29.20
C GLY A 494 -15.33 0.67 -30.05
N VAL A 495 -15.89 -0.16 -30.93
CA VAL A 495 -17.06 0.16 -31.78
C VAL A 495 -18.14 -0.93 -31.64
N PRO A 496 -18.81 -1.02 -30.47
CA PRO A 496 -19.80 -2.05 -30.18
C PRO A 496 -20.87 -2.21 -31.25
N GLY A 497 -21.11 -3.45 -31.71
CA GLY A 497 -22.18 -3.81 -32.63
C GLY A 497 -21.89 -3.49 -34.09
N GLN A 498 -20.66 -3.08 -34.42
CA GLN A 498 -20.23 -2.78 -35.78
C GLN A 498 -19.37 -3.89 -36.40
N GLY A 499 -19.10 -4.97 -35.65
CA GLY A 499 -18.35 -6.12 -36.17
C GLY A 499 -16.84 -5.90 -36.28
N HIS A 500 -16.29 -4.89 -35.59
CA HIS A 500 -14.83 -4.74 -35.46
C HIS A 500 -14.37 -5.20 -34.07
N GLN A 501 -13.42 -6.13 -34.06
CA GLN A 501 -12.87 -6.69 -32.82
C GLN A 501 -11.81 -5.77 -32.20
N ILE A 502 -11.75 -5.75 -30.88
CA ILE A 502 -10.61 -5.27 -30.12
C ILE A 502 -9.48 -6.28 -30.28
N GLU A 503 -8.28 -5.80 -30.60
CA GLU A 503 -7.06 -6.61 -30.74
C GLU A 503 -6.07 -6.34 -29.60
N ALA A 504 -6.05 -5.13 -29.04
CA ALA A 504 -5.22 -4.77 -27.89
C ALA A 504 -5.84 -3.65 -27.06
N VAL A 505 -5.34 -3.50 -25.83
CA VAL A 505 -5.76 -2.46 -24.88
C VAL A 505 -4.56 -1.81 -24.18
N ALA A 506 -4.76 -0.58 -23.72
CA ALA A 506 -3.88 0.13 -22.80
C ALA A 506 -4.73 0.79 -21.71
N ILE A 507 -4.34 0.62 -20.44
CA ILE A 507 -5.09 1.08 -19.27
C ILE A 507 -4.11 1.70 -18.26
N SER A 508 -4.45 2.88 -17.72
CA SER A 508 -3.66 3.60 -16.73
C SER A 508 -4.55 4.25 -15.66
N LEU A 509 -3.99 4.44 -14.46
CA LEU A 509 -4.61 5.25 -13.42
C LEU A 509 -4.13 6.70 -13.53
N GLY A 510 -5.00 7.65 -13.21
CA GLY A 510 -4.71 9.07 -13.12
C GLY A 510 -5.10 9.67 -11.77
N GLY A 511 -4.91 10.97 -11.60
CA GLY A 511 -5.19 11.68 -10.35
C GLY A 511 -4.20 11.33 -9.24
N GLU A 512 -4.66 11.25 -7.98
CA GLU A 512 -3.83 10.85 -6.85
C GLU A 512 -3.60 9.34 -6.80
N ALA A 513 -4.57 8.55 -7.27
CA ALA A 513 -4.51 7.09 -7.27
C ALA A 513 -3.21 6.54 -7.90
N GLN A 514 -2.73 7.11 -8.99
CA GLN A 514 -1.51 6.66 -9.68
C GLN A 514 -0.23 6.72 -8.82
N LYS A 515 -0.23 7.54 -7.74
CA LYS A 515 0.88 7.66 -6.79
C LYS A 515 1.01 6.43 -5.90
N TYR A 516 -0.13 5.82 -5.56
CA TYR A 516 -0.23 4.78 -4.53
C TYR A 516 -0.60 3.40 -5.09
N PHE A 517 -1.09 3.34 -6.33
CA PHE A 517 -1.56 2.11 -6.94
C PHE A 517 -1.00 1.90 -8.35
N ASP A 518 -0.93 0.62 -8.73
CA ASP A 518 -0.70 0.16 -10.10
C ASP A 518 -1.93 -0.59 -10.60
N VAL A 519 -2.27 -0.40 -11.88
CA VAL A 519 -3.32 -1.17 -12.56
C VAL A 519 -2.67 -2.23 -13.44
N TRP A 520 -2.86 -3.49 -13.07
CA TRP A 520 -2.45 -4.67 -13.80
C TRP A 520 -3.59 -5.22 -14.63
N TYR A 521 -3.29 -5.64 -15.86
CA TYR A 521 -4.28 -6.24 -16.75
C TYR A 521 -3.62 -7.23 -17.72
N ARG A 522 -4.42 -8.19 -18.18
CA ARG A 522 -4.07 -9.10 -19.25
C ARG A 522 -5.30 -9.43 -20.07
N VAL A 523 -5.08 -9.93 -21.28
CA VAL A 523 -6.15 -10.28 -22.22
C VAL A 523 -6.02 -11.74 -22.65
N HIS A 524 -7.17 -12.35 -22.95
CA HIS A 524 -7.26 -13.63 -23.62
C HIS A 524 -7.35 -13.38 -25.13
N VAL A 525 -6.37 -13.85 -25.88
CA VAL A 525 -6.29 -13.68 -27.33
C VAL A 525 -6.63 -14.99 -28.03
N GLU A 526 -7.43 -14.91 -29.09
CA GLU A 526 -7.76 -16.05 -29.94
C GLU A 526 -6.51 -16.85 -30.33
N GLY A 527 -6.57 -18.17 -30.18
CA GLY A 527 -5.47 -19.09 -30.52
C GLY A 527 -4.28 -19.08 -29.55
N TYR A 528 -4.04 -17.99 -28.80
CA TYR A 528 -2.92 -17.86 -27.85
C TYR A 528 -3.32 -18.07 -26.38
N GLY A 529 -4.59 -17.85 -26.04
CA GLY A 529 -5.06 -17.92 -24.67
C GLY A 529 -4.74 -16.65 -23.86
N TRP A 530 -4.62 -16.80 -22.54
CA TRP A 530 -4.23 -15.70 -21.65
C TRP A 530 -2.78 -15.31 -21.89
N LEU A 531 -2.57 -14.06 -22.32
CA LEU A 531 -1.25 -13.45 -22.39
C LEU A 531 -0.75 -13.03 -21.00
N GLY A 532 0.53 -12.66 -20.91
CA GLY A 532 1.11 -12.15 -19.67
C GLY A 532 0.47 -10.85 -19.20
N TRP A 533 0.60 -10.59 -17.89
CA TRP A 533 0.19 -9.36 -17.24
C TRP A 533 1.06 -8.18 -17.65
N THR A 534 0.42 -7.03 -17.84
CA THR A 534 1.07 -5.74 -18.07
C THR A 534 0.43 -4.69 -17.16
N CYS A 535 1.03 -3.52 -17.04
CA CYS A 535 0.49 -2.47 -16.17
C CYS A 535 0.70 -1.05 -16.72
N ASN A 536 -0.08 -0.10 -16.20
CA ASN A 536 0.20 1.34 -16.30
C ASN A 536 0.52 1.85 -17.72
N GLY A 537 -0.46 1.72 -18.62
CA GLY A 537 -0.41 2.21 -19.99
C GLY A 537 0.36 1.33 -20.99
N GLN A 538 1.03 0.27 -20.53
CA GLN A 538 1.68 -0.71 -21.40
C GLN A 538 0.65 -1.55 -22.17
N TYR A 539 1.02 -2.09 -23.34
CA TYR A 539 0.03 -2.76 -24.18
C TYR A 539 -0.22 -4.20 -23.74
N ALA A 540 -1.49 -4.63 -23.86
CA ALA A 540 -1.92 -6.01 -23.73
C ALA A 540 -2.69 -6.44 -24.99
N GLY A 541 -2.35 -7.58 -25.59
CA GLY A 541 -3.02 -8.13 -26.78
C GLY A 541 -2.11 -8.22 -28.00
N THR A 542 -2.66 -8.01 -29.18
CA THR A 542 -1.91 -8.01 -30.44
C THR A 542 -2.23 -6.78 -31.28
N SER A 543 -1.34 -6.46 -32.21
CA SER A 543 -1.70 -5.58 -33.32
C SER A 543 -1.04 -6.08 -34.60
N LYS A 544 -1.56 -5.69 -35.76
CA LYS A 544 -1.01 -6.00 -37.09
C LYS A 544 -1.09 -7.47 -37.53
N ILE A 545 -1.57 -8.37 -36.68
CA ILE A 545 -1.68 -9.82 -36.99
C ILE A 545 -3.11 -10.35 -36.95
N GLY A 546 -4.11 -9.50 -36.70
CA GLY A 546 -5.52 -9.84 -36.88
C GLY A 546 -6.16 -10.68 -35.78
N PHE A 547 -5.46 -10.97 -34.68
CA PHE A 547 -6.00 -11.80 -33.60
C PHE A 547 -6.79 -10.96 -32.60
N GLN A 548 -8.02 -11.39 -32.37
CA GLN A 548 -8.96 -10.73 -31.47
C GLN A 548 -8.67 -11.00 -29.99
N VAL A 549 -8.93 -10.00 -29.16
CA VAL A 549 -9.13 -10.15 -27.73
C VAL A 549 -10.53 -10.66 -27.49
N GLU A 550 -10.65 -11.80 -26.82
CA GLU A 550 -11.93 -12.40 -26.43
C GLU A 550 -12.34 -12.02 -25.00
N ALA A 551 -11.37 -11.79 -24.12
CA ALA A 551 -11.62 -11.38 -22.74
C ALA A 551 -10.48 -10.59 -22.10
N ILE A 552 -10.76 -9.92 -20.98
CA ILE A 552 -9.82 -9.15 -20.18
C ILE A 552 -9.99 -9.44 -18.68
N GLN A 553 -8.89 -9.41 -17.94
CA GLN A 553 -8.84 -9.35 -16.48
C GLN A 553 -8.07 -8.11 -16.04
N ILE A 554 -8.56 -7.45 -14.99
CA ILE A 554 -7.95 -6.25 -14.40
C ILE A 554 -7.85 -6.41 -12.88
N LYS A 555 -6.72 -6.01 -12.31
CA LYS A 555 -6.45 -5.97 -10.88
C LYS A 555 -5.68 -4.71 -10.51
N VAL A 556 -6.14 -4.01 -9.47
CA VAL A 556 -5.38 -2.90 -8.86
C VAL A 556 -4.57 -3.45 -7.70
N THR A 557 -3.32 -3.00 -7.59
CA THR A 557 -2.42 -3.35 -6.48
C THR A 557 -1.80 -2.08 -5.89
N GLY A 558 -1.19 -2.20 -4.71
CA GLY A 558 -0.30 -1.16 -4.21
C GLY A 558 0.85 -0.88 -5.18
N LYS A 559 1.36 0.36 -5.16
CA LYS A 559 2.47 0.79 -6.01
C LYS A 559 3.68 -0.11 -5.83
N GLY A 560 4.21 -0.64 -6.93
CA GLY A 560 5.39 -1.49 -6.94
C GLY A 560 5.15 -2.91 -6.41
N ALA A 561 3.91 -3.29 -6.11
CA ALA A 561 3.59 -4.66 -5.73
C ALA A 561 3.89 -5.64 -6.90
N PRO A 562 4.24 -6.90 -6.60
CA PRO A 562 4.49 -7.91 -7.64
C PRO A 562 3.31 -8.09 -8.60
N ALA A 563 3.62 -8.40 -9.85
CA ALA A 563 2.62 -8.72 -10.86
C ALA A 563 1.73 -9.89 -10.40
N PRO A 564 0.43 -9.91 -10.77
CA PRO A 564 -0.46 -11.02 -10.39
C PRO A 564 -0.08 -12.38 -10.96
N GLY A 565 0.80 -12.43 -11.98
CA GLY A 565 1.28 -13.65 -12.62
C GLY A 565 2.38 -13.34 -13.64
N ASP A 566 2.63 -14.28 -14.57
CA ASP A 566 3.63 -14.11 -15.63
C ASP A 566 3.40 -12.83 -16.44
N THR A 567 4.47 -12.12 -16.75
CA THR A 567 4.46 -10.87 -17.53
C THR A 567 5.05 -11.05 -18.92
N SER A 568 5.41 -12.28 -19.29
CA SER A 568 5.94 -12.57 -20.63
C SER A 568 4.84 -12.43 -21.70
N TRP A 569 5.22 -11.88 -22.86
CA TRP A 569 4.36 -11.82 -24.04
C TRP A 569 2.98 -11.18 -23.82
N SER A 570 2.88 -10.18 -22.94
CA SER A 570 1.64 -9.42 -22.76
C SER A 570 1.15 -8.76 -24.06
N TYR A 571 2.09 -8.41 -24.96
CA TYR A 571 1.81 -7.82 -26.26
C TYR A 571 2.82 -8.24 -27.34
N PHE A 572 2.34 -8.43 -28.57
CA PHE A 572 3.19 -8.67 -29.74
C PHE A 572 2.51 -8.28 -31.07
N GLU A 573 3.34 -8.02 -32.09
CA GLU A 573 2.90 -7.58 -33.43
C GLU A 573 3.25 -8.57 -34.55
N TYR A 574 3.76 -9.74 -34.17
CA TYR A 574 4.20 -10.79 -35.10
C TYR A 574 3.74 -12.15 -34.57
N LEU A 575 3.39 -13.06 -35.47
CA LEU A 575 3.01 -14.42 -35.11
C LEU A 575 4.06 -15.06 -34.23
N ARG A 576 3.64 -15.50 -33.04
CA ARG A 576 4.49 -16.22 -32.09
C ARG A 576 4.28 -17.71 -32.27
N TYR A 577 5.36 -18.48 -32.25
CA TYR A 577 5.24 -19.92 -32.28
C TYR A 577 4.67 -20.43 -30.97
N ILE A 578 3.50 -21.07 -31.05
CA ILE A 578 2.81 -21.77 -29.97
C ILE A 578 2.52 -23.23 -30.33
N GLY A 579 3.03 -23.67 -31.48
CA GLY A 579 2.92 -25.04 -31.94
C GLY A 579 3.66 -26.01 -31.02
N TRP A 580 3.49 -27.29 -31.35
CA TRP A 580 4.11 -28.41 -30.68
C TRP A 580 5.62 -28.20 -30.53
N GLN A 581 6.16 -28.58 -29.37
CA GLN A 581 7.60 -28.54 -29.09
C GLN A 581 8.09 -29.89 -28.60
N ASN A 582 9.34 -30.18 -28.92
CA ASN A 582 10.05 -31.30 -28.33
C ASN A 582 10.28 -31.08 -26.83
N PRO A 583 10.45 -32.15 -26.03
CA PRO A 583 11.02 -32.02 -24.69
C PRO A 583 12.35 -31.22 -24.73
N PRO A 584 12.67 -30.39 -23.72
CA PRO A 584 13.78 -29.42 -23.80
C PRO A 584 15.15 -30.01 -24.11
N GLN A 585 15.38 -31.29 -23.81
CA GLN A 585 16.64 -31.99 -24.10
C GLN A 585 16.86 -32.31 -25.58
N TYR A 586 15.84 -32.20 -26.43
CA TYR A 586 15.93 -32.45 -27.87
C TYR A 586 15.83 -31.14 -28.67
N PRO A 587 16.34 -31.11 -29.91
CA PRO A 587 16.25 -29.92 -30.77
C PRO A 587 14.81 -29.41 -30.90
N GLN A 588 14.61 -28.12 -30.66
CA GLN A 588 13.30 -27.48 -30.68
C GLN A 588 12.91 -27.11 -32.13
N VAL A 589 11.62 -27.00 -32.41
CA VAL A 589 11.09 -26.59 -33.72
C VAL A 589 10.66 -25.13 -33.71
N SER A 590 10.47 -24.55 -34.90
CA SER A 590 9.99 -23.17 -35.05
C SER A 590 9.32 -22.95 -36.40
N ASN A 591 8.30 -22.11 -36.45
CA ASN A 591 7.76 -21.61 -37.71
C ASN A 591 8.70 -20.58 -38.39
N GLN A 592 9.80 -20.20 -37.74
CA GLN A 592 10.80 -19.30 -38.31
C GLN A 592 11.88 -20.08 -39.06
N THR A 593 12.34 -19.53 -40.18
CA THR A 593 13.50 -20.07 -40.91
C THR A 593 14.77 -19.93 -40.07
N VAL A 594 15.57 -20.99 -39.99
CA VAL A 594 16.83 -20.99 -39.24
C VAL A 594 17.78 -19.91 -39.76
N VAL A 595 18.41 -19.18 -38.85
CA VAL A 595 19.42 -18.16 -39.17
C VAL A 595 20.79 -18.73 -38.86
N LEU A 596 21.64 -18.86 -39.88
CA LEU A 596 22.99 -19.40 -39.69
C LEU A 596 23.91 -18.40 -38.96
N PRO A 597 24.92 -18.88 -38.22
CA PRO A 597 25.98 -18.04 -37.68
C PRO A 597 26.65 -17.19 -38.76
N SER A 598 27.08 -15.98 -38.39
CA SER A 598 27.65 -14.99 -39.32
C SER A 598 28.94 -15.43 -40.04
N TYR A 599 29.64 -16.45 -39.52
CA TYR A 599 30.81 -17.03 -40.18
C TYR A 599 30.47 -17.93 -41.38
N CYS A 600 29.22 -18.39 -41.49
CA CYS A 600 28.77 -19.21 -42.61
C CYS A 600 28.71 -18.35 -43.88
N THR A 601 29.52 -18.67 -44.88
CA THR A 601 29.67 -17.88 -46.11
C THR A 601 29.71 -18.74 -47.37
N GLY A 602 29.52 -18.12 -48.54
CA GLY A 602 29.62 -18.80 -49.83
C GLY A 602 28.48 -19.78 -50.12
N ALA A 603 28.75 -20.85 -50.86
CA ALA A 603 27.74 -21.75 -51.40
C ALA A 603 27.05 -22.68 -50.37
N PHE A 604 27.51 -22.71 -49.11
CA PHE A 604 27.00 -23.60 -48.05
C PHE A 604 26.29 -22.79 -46.96
N THR A 605 25.49 -21.82 -47.39
CA THR A 605 24.65 -20.96 -46.55
C THR A 605 23.16 -21.15 -46.79
N TYR A 606 22.79 -22.07 -47.70
CA TYR A 606 21.40 -22.36 -47.96
C TYR A 606 20.74 -22.99 -46.74
N VAL A 607 19.63 -22.40 -46.32
CA VAL A 607 18.72 -22.92 -45.30
C VAL A 607 17.37 -23.12 -45.94
N SER A 608 16.84 -24.33 -45.81
CA SER A 608 15.46 -24.64 -46.16
C SER A 608 14.50 -23.74 -45.37
N PRO A 609 13.63 -22.96 -46.03
CA PRO A 609 12.64 -22.16 -45.32
C PRO A 609 11.72 -23.05 -44.48
N SER A 610 11.38 -22.60 -43.26
CA SER A 610 10.39 -23.31 -42.43
C SER A 610 9.03 -23.32 -43.13
N GLN A 611 8.35 -24.46 -43.08
CA GLN A 611 7.06 -24.72 -43.71
C GLN A 611 5.95 -25.01 -42.70
N ILE A 612 6.26 -24.98 -41.40
CA ILE A 612 5.27 -25.26 -40.35
C ILE A 612 4.55 -23.96 -39.94
N PRO A 613 3.23 -24.00 -39.65
CA PRO A 613 2.50 -22.82 -39.17
C PRO A 613 2.87 -22.48 -37.71
N TYR A 614 2.46 -21.30 -37.24
CA TYR A 614 2.77 -20.82 -35.88
C TYR A 614 2.19 -21.72 -34.77
N ASN A 615 1.09 -22.42 -35.05
CA ASN A 615 0.40 -23.36 -34.17
C ASN A 615 0.57 -24.82 -34.63
N ALA A 616 1.67 -25.13 -35.32
CA ALA A 616 1.92 -26.45 -35.90
C ALA A 616 1.72 -27.59 -34.90
N THR A 617 0.99 -28.62 -35.31
CA THR A 617 0.96 -29.90 -34.60
C THR A 617 2.26 -30.67 -34.84
N ARG A 618 2.48 -31.73 -34.05
CA ARG A 618 3.57 -32.68 -34.31
C ARG A 618 3.50 -33.26 -35.74
N GLU A 619 2.29 -33.55 -36.21
CA GLU A 619 2.07 -34.14 -37.54
C GLU A 619 2.40 -33.13 -38.65
N ASP A 620 2.10 -31.84 -38.46
CA ASP A 620 2.53 -30.78 -39.38
C ASP A 620 4.06 -30.73 -39.50
N CYS A 621 4.78 -30.89 -38.38
CA CYS A 621 6.23 -30.96 -38.38
C CYS A 621 6.74 -32.17 -39.16
N VAL A 622 6.19 -33.35 -38.91
CA VAL A 622 6.53 -34.59 -39.62
C VAL A 622 6.21 -34.49 -41.12
N ASN A 623 5.13 -33.81 -41.49
CA ASN A 623 4.75 -33.58 -42.87
C ASN A 623 5.66 -32.59 -43.58
N ALA A 624 6.01 -31.47 -42.97
CA ALA A 624 6.99 -30.53 -43.51
C ALA A 624 8.38 -31.18 -43.69
N PHE A 625 8.83 -31.96 -42.71
CA PHE A 625 10.08 -32.72 -42.77
C PHE A 625 10.14 -33.65 -43.98
N ILE A 626 9.10 -34.47 -44.18
CA ILE A 626 9.06 -35.43 -45.27
C ILE A 626 8.76 -34.77 -46.62
N SER A 627 7.88 -33.76 -46.65
CA SER A 627 7.61 -32.99 -47.88
C SER A 627 8.89 -32.38 -48.41
N ARG A 628 9.73 -31.81 -47.53
CA ARG A 628 11.04 -31.32 -47.94
C ARG A 628 11.91 -32.43 -48.52
N ALA A 629 11.93 -33.62 -47.94
CA ALA A 629 12.68 -34.74 -48.50
C ALA A 629 12.22 -35.11 -49.92
N TYR A 630 10.91 -35.05 -50.19
CA TYR A 630 10.36 -35.26 -51.53
C TYR A 630 10.81 -34.20 -52.54
N ASP A 631 10.93 -32.93 -52.12
CA ASP A 631 11.45 -31.85 -52.98
C ASP A 631 12.88 -32.14 -53.46
N TYR A 632 13.65 -32.92 -52.69
CA TYR A 632 15.01 -33.30 -53.03
C TYR A 632 15.11 -34.50 -53.99
N LEU A 633 14.01 -35.19 -54.35
CA LEU A 633 14.08 -36.37 -55.23
C LEU A 633 14.87 -36.09 -56.53
N GLY A 634 15.82 -36.96 -56.84
CA GLY A 634 16.71 -36.82 -57.99
C GLY A 634 17.88 -35.84 -57.79
N THR A 635 17.97 -35.14 -56.67
CA THR A 635 19.14 -34.31 -56.32
C THR A 635 20.38 -35.20 -56.22
N GLN A 636 21.51 -34.76 -56.80
CA GLN A 636 22.70 -35.58 -56.88
C GLN A 636 23.39 -35.78 -55.51
N TYR A 637 24.08 -36.91 -55.36
CA TYR A 637 24.91 -37.17 -54.17
C TYR A 637 26.30 -36.58 -54.32
N ILE A 638 26.70 -35.70 -53.39
CA ILE A 638 28.10 -35.27 -53.21
C ILE A 638 28.39 -35.16 -51.72
N GLU A 639 29.44 -35.81 -51.26
CA GLU A 639 29.92 -35.72 -49.87
C GLU A 639 31.00 -34.63 -49.73
N PRO A 640 30.97 -33.76 -48.71
CA PRO A 640 29.92 -33.54 -47.71
C PRO A 640 29.06 -32.30 -48.02
N TRP A 641 28.04 -32.45 -48.88
CA TRP A 641 27.20 -31.32 -49.33
C TRP A 641 25.84 -31.28 -48.65
N SER A 642 25.32 -30.06 -48.51
CA SER A 642 24.00 -29.75 -47.98
C SER A 642 23.47 -28.46 -48.64
N THR A 643 23.13 -28.51 -49.93
CA THR A 643 22.62 -27.33 -50.67
C THR A 643 21.12 -27.42 -50.93
N ALA A 644 20.55 -26.45 -51.67
CA ALA A 644 19.14 -26.45 -52.07
C ALA A 644 18.72 -27.67 -52.93
N PRO A 645 17.42 -27.99 -53.01
CA PRO A 645 16.90 -29.00 -53.93
C PRO A 645 17.40 -28.79 -55.36
N GLY A 646 17.75 -29.87 -56.05
CA GLY A 646 18.36 -29.84 -57.39
C GLY A 646 19.87 -29.51 -57.42
N GLY A 647 20.46 -29.09 -56.29
CA GLY A 647 21.90 -28.92 -56.12
C GLY A 647 22.61 -30.25 -55.86
N ALA A 648 23.29 -30.38 -54.71
CA ALA A 648 23.79 -31.67 -54.21
C ALA A 648 23.68 -31.79 -52.69
N VAL A 649 23.45 -33.03 -52.23
CA VAL A 649 23.37 -33.37 -50.81
C VAL A 649 23.97 -34.74 -50.55
N ASP A 650 24.65 -34.94 -49.42
CA ASP A 650 24.87 -36.29 -48.88
C ASP A 650 23.72 -36.72 -47.96
N CYS A 651 23.89 -37.86 -47.28
CA CYS A 651 22.84 -38.43 -46.44
C CYS A 651 22.41 -37.51 -45.27
N SER A 652 23.37 -37.00 -44.51
CA SER A 652 23.10 -36.10 -43.39
C SER A 652 22.77 -34.68 -43.83
N GLY A 653 23.29 -34.21 -44.97
CA GLY A 653 22.96 -32.93 -45.56
C GLY A 653 21.51 -32.88 -46.05
N LEU A 654 20.98 -33.98 -46.59
CA LEU A 654 19.55 -34.11 -46.90
C LEU A 654 18.71 -33.98 -45.63
N VAL A 655 19.01 -34.78 -44.60
CA VAL A 655 18.27 -34.76 -43.34
C VAL A 655 18.33 -33.37 -42.69
N LEU A 656 19.49 -32.72 -42.66
CA LEU A 656 19.67 -31.38 -42.12
C LEU A 656 18.73 -30.36 -42.79
N GLN A 657 18.65 -30.38 -44.12
CA GLN A 657 17.75 -29.47 -44.85
C GLN A 657 16.27 -29.79 -44.60
N CYS A 658 15.93 -31.06 -44.41
CA CYS A 658 14.58 -31.45 -44.02
C CYS A 658 14.23 -30.94 -42.60
N LEU A 659 15.17 -31.00 -41.63
CA LEU A 659 14.97 -30.46 -40.28
C LEU A 659 14.80 -28.94 -40.30
N TYR A 660 15.55 -28.24 -41.15
CA TYR A 660 15.39 -26.79 -41.36
C TYR A 660 14.01 -26.41 -41.91
N ALA A 661 13.34 -27.29 -42.67
CA ALA A 661 11.96 -27.07 -43.09
C ALA A 661 10.95 -27.06 -41.93
N THR A 662 11.36 -27.43 -40.71
CA THR A 662 10.57 -27.27 -39.48
C THR A 662 11.16 -26.23 -38.53
N GLY A 663 12.04 -25.35 -39.05
CA GLY A 663 12.78 -24.37 -38.26
C GLY A 663 13.64 -24.96 -37.14
N MET A 664 13.96 -26.26 -37.22
CA MET A 664 14.74 -26.95 -36.19
C MET A 664 16.21 -26.56 -36.33
N ASP A 665 16.65 -25.62 -35.49
CA ASP A 665 18.03 -25.17 -35.47
C ASP A 665 18.93 -26.21 -34.80
N MET A 666 19.80 -26.82 -35.61
CA MET A 666 20.77 -27.82 -35.19
C MET A 666 22.09 -27.20 -34.72
N GLY A 667 22.17 -25.86 -34.67
CA GLY A 667 23.24 -25.05 -34.11
C GLY A 667 24.59 -25.32 -34.75
N TRP A 668 25.45 -26.04 -34.02
CA TRP A 668 26.78 -26.41 -34.48
C TRP A 668 26.75 -27.28 -35.74
N TYR A 669 25.72 -28.11 -35.90
CA TYR A 669 25.50 -28.89 -37.12
C TYR A 669 24.79 -28.00 -38.15
N ASN A 670 25.55 -27.46 -39.09
CA ASN A 670 25.02 -26.57 -40.13
C ASN A 670 25.71 -26.86 -41.49
N PRO A 671 25.13 -26.40 -42.62
CA PRO A 671 25.64 -26.76 -43.94
C PRO A 671 27.10 -26.33 -44.18
N TYR A 672 27.53 -25.23 -43.58
CA TYR A 672 28.90 -24.73 -43.70
C TYR A 672 29.88 -25.61 -42.94
N ASN A 673 29.60 -25.91 -41.67
CA ASN A 673 30.45 -26.78 -40.86
C ASN A 673 30.45 -28.22 -41.38
N HIS A 674 29.30 -28.71 -41.85
CA HIS A 674 29.17 -30.00 -42.54
C HIS A 674 30.15 -30.12 -43.71
N ARG A 675 30.32 -29.04 -44.47
CA ARG A 675 31.23 -28.99 -45.61
C ARG A 675 32.71 -28.89 -45.21
N TRP A 676 33.03 -28.04 -44.24
CA TRP A 676 34.41 -27.58 -44.01
C TRP A 676 35.10 -28.20 -42.80
N LEU A 677 34.36 -28.76 -41.85
CA LEU A 677 34.94 -29.42 -40.69
C LEU A 677 34.98 -30.93 -40.90
N PRO A 678 36.17 -31.57 -40.89
CA PRO A 678 36.29 -33.01 -41.04
C PRO A 678 35.49 -33.81 -39.99
N SER A 679 35.32 -33.26 -38.79
CA SER A 679 34.53 -33.87 -37.72
C SER A 679 33.03 -33.91 -38.01
N GLN A 680 32.54 -33.14 -38.99
CA GLN A 680 31.13 -33.07 -39.36
C GLN A 680 30.80 -33.73 -40.70
N THR A 681 31.79 -34.23 -41.45
CA THR A 681 31.57 -34.96 -42.71
C THR A 681 30.54 -36.09 -42.57
N TYR A 682 30.49 -36.75 -41.40
CA TYR A 682 29.56 -37.85 -41.11
C TYR A 682 28.62 -37.50 -39.95
N ASN A 683 27.90 -36.39 -40.08
CA ASN A 683 26.95 -35.94 -39.06
C ASN A 683 25.90 -36.98 -38.67
N SER A 684 25.55 -37.89 -39.60
CA SER A 684 24.72 -39.07 -39.32
C SER A 684 25.22 -39.87 -38.10
N MET A 685 26.52 -40.15 -38.01
CA MET A 685 27.10 -40.95 -36.93
C MET A 685 27.32 -40.13 -35.66
N ASN A 686 27.51 -38.82 -35.79
CA ASN A 686 27.54 -37.93 -34.63
C ASN A 686 26.16 -37.90 -33.96
N TRP A 687 25.09 -37.71 -34.74
CA TRP A 687 23.72 -37.68 -34.21
C TRP A 687 23.32 -39.01 -33.56
N TYR A 688 23.70 -40.14 -34.17
CA TYR A 688 23.47 -41.46 -33.60
C TYR A 688 24.17 -41.66 -32.26
N ARG A 689 25.48 -41.37 -32.17
CA ARG A 689 26.27 -41.59 -30.95
C ARG A 689 25.89 -40.66 -29.80
N ASN A 690 25.49 -39.44 -30.14
CA ASN A 690 25.15 -38.43 -29.16
C ASN A 690 23.67 -38.48 -28.76
N ASN A 691 22.87 -39.40 -29.31
CA ASN A 691 21.42 -39.45 -29.12
C ASN A 691 20.77 -38.08 -29.37
N THR A 692 21.19 -37.38 -30.43
CA THR A 692 20.72 -36.02 -30.75
C THR A 692 19.19 -35.99 -30.93
N PHE A 693 18.63 -37.07 -31.45
CA PHE A 693 17.19 -37.31 -31.47
C PHE A 693 16.85 -38.48 -30.54
N MET A 694 15.59 -38.56 -30.08
CA MET A 694 15.16 -39.59 -29.13
C MET A 694 15.36 -41.00 -29.74
N PRO A 695 16.21 -41.86 -29.16
CA PRO A 695 16.41 -43.21 -29.67
C PRO A 695 15.11 -44.02 -29.61
N VAL A 696 14.83 -44.78 -30.67
CA VAL A 696 13.68 -45.71 -30.72
C VAL A 696 14.13 -47.07 -31.23
N SER A 697 13.47 -48.13 -30.76
CA SER A 697 13.73 -49.47 -31.29
C SER A 697 13.28 -49.56 -32.75
N VAL A 698 13.96 -50.39 -33.55
CA VAL A 698 13.60 -50.61 -34.97
C VAL A 698 12.18 -51.18 -35.12
N SER A 699 11.66 -51.87 -34.11
CA SER A 699 10.26 -52.35 -34.08
C SER A 699 9.23 -51.24 -33.89
N ASN A 700 9.63 -50.09 -33.35
CA ASN A 700 8.74 -48.98 -32.96
C ASN A 700 8.93 -47.75 -33.87
N ILE A 701 9.62 -47.92 -35.00
CA ILE A 701 9.81 -46.83 -35.97
C ILE A 701 8.47 -46.45 -36.58
N LYS A 702 8.30 -45.15 -36.80
CA LYS A 702 7.13 -44.60 -37.48
C LYS A 702 7.54 -43.51 -38.46
N ARG A 703 6.64 -43.21 -39.39
CA ARG A 703 6.87 -42.18 -40.40
C ARG A 703 7.40 -40.88 -39.76
N GLY A 704 8.48 -40.35 -40.31
CA GLY A 704 9.19 -39.17 -39.78
C GLY A 704 10.37 -39.50 -38.87
N ASP A 705 10.52 -40.74 -38.41
CA ASP A 705 11.74 -41.19 -37.73
C ASP A 705 12.92 -41.27 -38.71
N VAL A 706 14.14 -41.16 -38.20
CA VAL A 706 15.37 -41.40 -38.96
C VAL A 706 15.94 -42.79 -38.67
N VAL A 707 16.48 -43.43 -39.70
CA VAL A 707 17.07 -44.78 -39.63
C VAL A 707 18.57 -44.68 -39.88
N TYR A 708 19.36 -45.27 -38.99
CA TYR A 708 20.81 -45.26 -39.07
C TYR A 708 21.35 -46.59 -39.59
N TYR A 709 22.37 -46.49 -40.45
CA TYR A 709 23.22 -47.59 -40.89
C TYR A 709 24.67 -47.23 -40.60
N SER A 710 25.60 -48.18 -40.73
CA SER A 710 27.02 -47.89 -40.54
C SER A 710 27.51 -46.81 -41.53
N GLY A 711 27.68 -45.58 -41.05
CA GLY A 711 28.11 -44.43 -41.84
C GLY A 711 27.00 -43.68 -42.60
N HIS A 712 25.72 -44.03 -42.41
CA HIS A 712 24.62 -43.51 -43.23
C HIS A 712 23.34 -43.23 -42.43
N ILE A 713 22.48 -42.35 -42.93
CA ILE A 713 21.17 -42.01 -42.37
C ILE A 713 20.12 -41.88 -43.48
N ALA A 714 18.89 -42.27 -43.17
CA ALA A 714 17.74 -42.11 -44.06
C ALA A 714 16.50 -41.65 -43.27
N ILE A 715 15.53 -41.07 -43.96
CA ILE A 715 14.23 -40.68 -43.37
C ILE A 715 13.23 -41.81 -43.63
N TYR A 716 12.55 -42.29 -42.60
CA TYR A 716 11.55 -43.34 -42.72
C TYR A 716 10.19 -42.76 -43.15
N LEU A 717 9.65 -43.28 -44.25
CA LEU A 717 8.38 -42.83 -44.85
C LEU A 717 7.16 -43.62 -44.35
N GLY A 718 7.37 -44.68 -43.57
CA GLY A 718 6.34 -45.69 -43.28
C GLY A 718 6.33 -46.81 -44.33
N GLY A 719 5.58 -47.88 -44.06
CA GLY A 719 5.41 -48.99 -45.00
C GLY A 719 6.71 -49.73 -45.39
N GLY A 720 7.75 -49.67 -44.56
CA GLY A 720 9.06 -50.26 -44.88
C GLY A 720 9.90 -49.46 -45.89
N LEU A 721 9.50 -48.21 -46.20
CA LEU A 721 10.18 -47.35 -47.17
C LEU A 721 11.00 -46.25 -46.47
N ILE A 722 12.11 -45.88 -47.10
CA ILE A 722 12.98 -44.78 -46.69
C ILE A 722 13.23 -43.84 -47.89
N ILE A 723 13.53 -42.58 -47.59
CA ILE A 723 14.13 -41.63 -48.54
C ILE A 723 15.53 -41.26 -48.06
N ASP A 724 16.51 -41.35 -48.95
CA ASP A 724 17.91 -41.10 -48.63
C ASP A 724 18.70 -40.57 -49.84
N SER A 725 19.83 -39.91 -49.58
CA SER A 725 20.81 -39.55 -50.61
C SER A 725 21.95 -40.56 -50.62
N TRP A 726 22.20 -41.23 -51.74
CA TRP A 726 23.19 -42.32 -51.83
C TRP A 726 24.18 -42.16 -53.00
N PRO A 727 25.46 -42.59 -52.84
CA PRO A 727 26.45 -42.53 -53.91
C PRO A 727 25.96 -43.11 -55.25
N ARG A 728 26.14 -42.33 -56.33
CA ARG A 728 25.74 -42.66 -57.72
C ARG A 728 24.24 -42.81 -57.98
N GLN A 729 23.38 -42.63 -56.96
CA GLN A 729 21.93 -42.67 -57.09
C GLN A 729 21.29 -41.31 -56.81
N GLY A 730 21.93 -40.48 -55.98
CA GLY A 730 21.32 -39.24 -55.50
C GLY A 730 20.21 -39.54 -54.50
N VAL A 731 19.26 -38.63 -54.39
CA VAL A 731 18.10 -38.76 -53.49
C VAL A 731 17.03 -39.65 -54.12
N THR A 732 16.77 -40.80 -53.50
CA THR A 732 15.80 -41.80 -54.00
C THR A 732 14.99 -42.41 -52.87
N ILE A 733 13.88 -43.06 -53.23
CA ILE A 733 13.08 -43.88 -52.29
C ILE A 733 13.50 -45.33 -52.44
N GLN A 734 13.73 -46.00 -51.32
CA GLN A 734 14.16 -47.40 -51.29
C GLN A 734 13.47 -48.17 -50.16
N SER A 735 13.61 -49.50 -50.18
CA SER A 735 13.29 -50.30 -48.99
C SER A 735 14.27 -49.99 -47.85
N ILE A 736 13.79 -50.03 -46.60
CA ILE A 736 14.62 -49.91 -45.39
C ILE A 736 15.77 -50.93 -45.33
N ASN A 737 15.67 -52.05 -46.05
CA ASN A 737 16.75 -53.07 -46.07
C ASN A 737 17.80 -52.83 -47.17
N SER A 738 17.64 -51.80 -48.00
CA SER A 738 18.47 -51.56 -49.19
C SER A 738 19.90 -51.08 -48.89
N ARG A 739 20.12 -50.49 -47.71
CA ARG A 739 21.42 -49.86 -47.32
C ARG A 739 22.21 -50.69 -46.31
N GLY A 740 21.90 -51.97 -46.19
CA GLY A 740 22.55 -52.90 -45.27
C GLY A 740 21.84 -52.99 -43.92
N ARG A 741 22.57 -53.44 -42.90
CA ARG A 741 22.02 -53.65 -41.56
C ARG A 741 21.70 -52.32 -40.87
N VAL A 742 20.44 -52.13 -40.49
CA VAL A 742 20.02 -51.05 -39.60
C VAL A 742 20.72 -51.21 -38.25
N ILE A 743 21.40 -50.15 -37.80
CA ILE A 743 22.12 -50.13 -36.52
C ILE A 743 21.34 -49.41 -35.42
N GLY A 744 20.33 -48.62 -35.78
CA GLY A 744 19.42 -47.97 -34.85
C GLY A 744 18.43 -47.06 -35.57
N ALA A 745 17.51 -46.48 -34.81
CA ALA A 745 16.57 -45.47 -35.28
C ALA A 745 16.38 -44.40 -34.20
N ALA A 746 15.98 -43.20 -34.59
CA ALA A 746 15.65 -42.13 -33.66
C ALA A 746 14.50 -41.27 -34.18
N ARG A 747 13.84 -40.57 -33.25
CA ARG A 747 12.65 -39.77 -33.48
C ARG A 747 12.99 -38.28 -33.35
N PRO A 748 13.09 -37.53 -34.46
CA PRO A 748 13.32 -36.08 -34.41
C PRO A 748 12.15 -35.31 -33.81
N TYR A 749 10.93 -35.82 -33.97
CA TYR A 749 9.70 -35.21 -33.46
C TYR A 749 9.09 -36.10 -32.37
N VAL A 750 9.42 -35.84 -31.10
CA VAL A 750 9.08 -36.69 -29.94
C VAL A 750 7.58 -36.65 -29.62
N ASP A 751 7.04 -37.72 -29.03
CA ASP A 751 5.63 -37.79 -28.64
C ASP A 751 5.37 -37.27 -27.24
#